data_AF-A0AA38TXZ6-F1
#
_entry.id   AF-A0AA38TXZ6-F1
#
_cell.length_a   1.000
_cell.length_b   1.000
_cell.length_c   1.000
_cell.angle_alpha   90.00
_cell.angle_beta   90.00
_cell.angle_gamma   90.00
#
_symmetry.space_group_name_H-M   'P 1'
#
loop_
_entity.id
_entity.type
_entity.pdbx_description
1 polymer ?
#
loop_
_entity_poly.entity_id
_entity_poly.type
_entity_poly.pdbx_seq_one_letter_code
_entity_poly.pdbx_strand_id
1 'polypeptide(L)'
;MEDKSQSLSVSDADEATCSATKDSETFSGFSHSTRKLSVILSEFKENKIMEASPIRKAVESLETELQRAKALVASPRYASSPNKRIEEMTGNLGRSIGLVLFASHDVSMTGKEKLEALRREMMSAEQFSAASSDSKSDFLDDVEIVEKEVGDEEDDVVGEIVEVEEDVSSFSEEDVVVHLKCGNDERLKLALCALNTLIRDNKATSEWIEAEGIIPVLFNRLSSAKSQDRLSIIQNLRGLVAQNDEIKPDNVQSKMTEVEYLSALVKSLTRDEDEQREAVGLLSTLSDVSAVRRRIGRIQGCIVMLVAIFNGEDQTASHNAGKLLAALSSNTQNALHMAEAGYFKPLIKYLTEGSDMSKILMATAISRMELRDQTRASIGEDGAIPPLVKMFKEGKLEAKLSSLSALQNLSTLKENIRKLINSGIVPSLLQLLFSVTSVLMTLREPASAILARIAKSDAMLVNHDIALQMFSILNLSSPVIQHHLLEALNSIASHSSASKVRRKMKENGSIQLLLPFLNETNAKTRIGAFNLIYTLSKELSDELTEQLGETHLITIVNILSSSTSESEKATAAGILSNLPVNDKKATDILKKANLLPVVVSIMSSKQASSSSTTPLSSQLVENIAGILTRFTVTSNPKLQLYAAENKVIPVLVKLLSDGPIIAKCRAAMSLAQLSQNSLNLRKSKTPRWLCVPPSSEAFCEVHNGYCFVKSNFCLVKSGAVPPLIRILEGDEREADEAALGAIATLLQDEIWESGCVFIEKVGGIEAIVKAMETGSVKCREKVVWILERVFRVEAYRVKYGESTQVVLIDLAQNGDAQLKPTVAKLLAQLELLQVQSSYF
;
A
#
# COMPACT_ATOMS: atom_id res chain seq x y z
N MET A 1 8.44 -70.55 10.02
CA MET A 1 8.49 -70.69 8.55
C MET A 1 7.44 -69.75 8.01
N GLU A 2 7.86 -68.82 7.15
CA GLU A 2 7.10 -67.81 6.37
C GLU A 2 7.88 -66.48 6.49
N ASP A 3 8.88 -66.30 5.65
CA ASP A 3 8.87 -65.69 4.30
C ASP A 3 9.13 -64.17 4.38
N LYS A 4 10.40 -63.82 4.10
CA LYS A 4 10.92 -62.46 4.00
C LYS A 4 11.12 -62.14 2.54
N SER A 5 10.33 -61.21 1.99
CA SER A 5 10.60 -60.55 0.72
C SER A 5 10.30 -59.05 0.81
N GLN A 6 11.39 -58.28 0.89
CA GLN A 6 11.68 -56.94 0.35
C GLN A 6 10.58 -55.87 0.28
N SER A 7 10.80 -54.75 1.00
CA SER A 7 10.45 -53.40 0.55
C SER A 7 11.64 -52.46 0.73
N LEU A 8 12.17 -51.95 -0.38
CA LEU A 8 13.27 -50.99 -0.46
C LEU A 8 12.85 -49.58 -0.01
N SER A 9 13.84 -48.85 0.53
CA SER A 9 13.86 -47.45 0.95
C SER A 9 13.55 -46.45 -0.18
N VAL A 10 12.64 -45.51 0.07
CA VAL A 10 12.25 -44.41 -0.85
C VAL A 10 12.58 -43.01 -0.26
N SER A 11 13.27 -42.89 0.89
CA SER A 11 13.49 -41.58 1.53
C SER A 11 14.60 -40.71 0.93
N ASP A 12 15.61 -41.28 0.29
CA ASP A 12 16.84 -40.53 -0.01
C ASP A 12 16.89 -39.94 -1.43
N ALA A 13 15.94 -40.32 -2.30
CA ALA A 13 15.88 -39.84 -3.69
C ALA A 13 15.13 -38.49 -3.82
N ASP A 14 14.13 -38.24 -2.98
CA ASP A 14 13.32 -37.02 -3.06
C ASP A 14 14.04 -35.79 -2.48
N GLU A 15 14.92 -35.98 -1.50
CA GLU A 15 15.69 -34.89 -0.87
C GLU A 15 16.81 -34.37 -1.80
N ALA A 16 17.50 -35.27 -2.49
CA ALA A 16 18.51 -34.92 -3.50
C ALA A 16 17.91 -34.29 -4.78
N THR A 17 16.65 -34.64 -5.12
CA THR A 17 15.96 -34.06 -6.27
C THR A 17 15.43 -32.65 -5.95
N CYS A 18 15.07 -32.37 -4.69
CA CYS A 18 14.61 -31.07 -4.22
C CYS A 18 15.74 -30.05 -4.02
N SER A 19 16.96 -30.49 -3.66
CA SER A 19 18.14 -29.61 -3.62
C SER A 19 18.60 -29.22 -5.03
N ALA A 20 18.62 -30.17 -5.98
CA ALA A 20 19.07 -29.92 -7.34
C ALA A 20 18.16 -28.95 -8.13
N THR A 21 16.84 -28.93 -7.85
CA THR A 21 15.90 -27.98 -8.47
C THR A 21 16.06 -26.57 -7.91
N LYS A 22 16.27 -26.43 -6.59
CA LYS A 22 16.58 -25.13 -5.96
C LYS A 22 17.88 -24.53 -6.47
N ASP A 23 18.92 -25.35 -6.63
CA ASP A 23 20.23 -24.93 -7.15
C ASP A 23 20.16 -24.42 -8.61
N SER A 24 19.26 -25.02 -9.41
CA SER A 24 19.00 -24.57 -10.78
C SER A 24 18.25 -23.24 -10.82
N GLU A 25 17.30 -23.02 -9.89
CA GLU A 25 16.52 -21.78 -9.80
C GLU A 25 17.39 -20.60 -9.32
N THR A 26 18.18 -20.78 -8.27
CA THR A 26 19.13 -19.76 -7.75
C THR A 26 20.14 -19.34 -8.81
N PHE A 27 20.72 -20.30 -9.54
CA PHE A 27 21.63 -20.01 -10.65
C PHE A 27 20.96 -19.25 -11.79
N SER A 28 19.71 -19.60 -12.14
CA SER A 28 18.95 -18.91 -13.18
C SER A 28 18.62 -17.46 -12.81
N GLY A 29 18.24 -17.21 -11.54
CA GLY A 29 17.99 -15.88 -11.00
C GLY A 29 19.25 -15.02 -10.97
N PHE A 30 20.38 -15.61 -10.59
CA PHE A 30 21.68 -14.94 -10.60
C PHE A 30 22.15 -14.58 -12.03
N SER A 31 21.98 -15.50 -12.99
CA SER A 31 22.28 -15.24 -14.41
C SER A 31 21.39 -14.12 -15.00
N HIS A 32 20.14 -14.05 -14.57
CA HIS A 32 19.23 -12.97 -14.98
C HIS A 32 19.66 -11.60 -14.43
N SER A 33 19.99 -11.54 -13.15
CA SER A 33 20.45 -10.31 -12.48
C SER A 33 21.74 -9.75 -13.09
N THR A 34 22.70 -10.62 -13.42
CA THR A 34 23.96 -10.21 -14.08
C THR A 34 23.73 -9.66 -15.50
N ARG A 35 22.76 -10.19 -16.25
CA ARG A 35 22.36 -9.63 -17.56
C ARG A 35 21.69 -8.26 -17.41
N LYS A 36 20.73 -8.11 -16.50
CA LYS A 36 20.09 -6.82 -16.19
C LYS A 36 21.13 -5.75 -15.82
N LEU A 37 22.07 -6.09 -14.95
CA LEU A 37 23.13 -5.17 -14.53
C LEU A 37 24.00 -4.73 -15.72
N SER A 38 24.29 -5.64 -16.66
CA SER A 38 25.05 -5.32 -17.87
C SER A 38 24.35 -4.30 -18.77
N VAL A 39 23.02 -4.36 -18.87
CA VAL A 39 22.21 -3.41 -19.66
C VAL A 39 22.20 -2.03 -18.99
N ILE A 40 22.02 -2.00 -17.66
CA ILE A 40 22.03 -0.75 -16.90
C ILE A 40 23.40 -0.06 -16.97
N LEU A 41 24.49 -0.82 -16.90
CA LEU A 41 25.85 -0.27 -17.03
C LEU A 41 26.14 0.26 -18.45
N SER A 42 25.58 -0.33 -19.50
CA SER A 42 25.68 0.26 -20.84
C SER A 42 24.93 1.59 -20.95
N GLU A 43 23.75 1.72 -20.34
CA GLU A 43 23.02 2.99 -20.27
C GLU A 43 23.82 4.06 -19.52
N PHE A 44 24.63 3.68 -18.51
CA PHE A 44 25.49 4.60 -17.77
C PHE A 44 26.67 5.12 -18.59
N LYS A 45 27.22 4.31 -19.52
CA LYS A 45 28.36 4.71 -20.37
C LYS A 45 27.97 5.74 -21.43
N GLU A 46 26.69 5.86 -21.77
CA GLU A 46 26.19 6.83 -22.75
C GLU A 46 26.03 8.24 -22.16
N ASN A 47 26.03 8.38 -20.83
CA ASN A 47 25.93 9.65 -20.13
C ASN A 47 27.32 10.25 -19.85
N LYS A 48 27.50 11.56 -20.12
CA LYS A 48 28.75 12.34 -19.86
C LYS A 48 29.16 12.48 -18.38
N ILE A 49 28.60 11.67 -17.48
CA ILE A 49 28.75 11.79 -16.03
C ILE A 49 30.07 11.16 -15.52
N MET A 50 30.81 10.49 -16.41
CA MET A 50 32.14 9.94 -16.16
C MET A 50 33.22 10.99 -15.88
N GLU A 51 32.93 12.29 -15.88
CA GLU A 51 33.91 13.35 -15.56
C GLU A 51 34.19 13.50 -14.05
N ALA A 52 33.27 13.10 -13.17
CA ALA A 52 33.48 13.11 -11.72
C ALA A 52 34.29 11.87 -11.26
N SER A 53 35.48 12.09 -10.67
CA SER A 53 36.39 11.02 -10.23
C SER A 53 35.76 9.96 -9.29
N PRO A 54 34.84 10.29 -8.36
CA PRO A 54 34.27 9.30 -7.44
C PRO A 54 33.31 8.32 -8.11
N ILE A 55 32.44 8.80 -9.01
CA ILE A 55 31.47 7.98 -9.74
C ILE A 55 32.20 7.03 -10.69
N ARG A 56 33.24 7.53 -11.38
CA ARG A 56 34.06 6.72 -12.29
C ARG A 56 34.67 5.50 -11.57
N LYS A 57 35.28 5.71 -10.40
CA LYS A 57 35.87 4.61 -9.60
C LYS A 57 34.83 3.62 -9.09
N ALA A 58 33.65 4.11 -8.68
CA ALA A 58 32.56 3.23 -8.24
C ALA A 58 32.02 2.37 -9.39
N VAL A 59 31.89 2.93 -10.59
CA VAL A 59 31.48 2.21 -11.81
C VAL A 59 32.54 1.19 -12.24
N GLU A 60 33.83 1.55 -12.21
CA GLU A 60 34.94 0.62 -12.49
C GLU A 60 34.97 -0.57 -11.51
N SER A 61 34.72 -0.33 -10.22
CA SER A 61 34.58 -1.38 -9.21
C SER A 61 33.41 -2.31 -9.51
N LEU A 62 32.24 -1.75 -9.85
CA LEU A 62 31.04 -2.51 -10.21
C LEU A 62 31.23 -3.33 -11.48
N GLU A 63 31.93 -2.80 -12.48
CA GLU A 63 32.31 -3.53 -13.70
C GLU A 63 33.22 -4.72 -13.41
N THR A 64 34.17 -4.54 -12.50
CA THR A 64 35.09 -5.61 -12.08
C THR A 64 34.32 -6.76 -11.43
N GLU A 65 33.39 -6.47 -10.51
CA GLU A 65 32.54 -7.51 -9.91
C GLU A 65 31.59 -8.15 -10.92
N LEU A 66 31.03 -7.38 -11.86
CA LEU A 66 30.20 -7.93 -12.93
C LEU A 66 30.98 -8.90 -13.83
N GLN A 67 32.25 -8.64 -14.13
CA GLN A 67 33.08 -9.56 -14.90
C GLN A 67 33.34 -10.87 -14.13
N ARG A 68 33.61 -10.80 -12.83
CA ARG A 68 33.73 -12.00 -11.98
C ARG A 68 32.43 -12.79 -11.93
N ALA A 69 31.29 -12.13 -11.82
CA ALA A 69 29.98 -12.75 -11.84
C ALA A 69 29.68 -13.42 -13.20
N LYS A 70 30.03 -12.79 -14.32
CA LYS A 70 29.89 -13.39 -15.67
C LYS A 70 30.78 -14.62 -15.85
N ALA A 71 32.01 -14.59 -15.32
CA ALA A 71 32.91 -15.73 -15.34
C ALA A 71 32.34 -16.92 -14.54
N LEU A 72 31.72 -16.64 -13.39
CA LEU A 72 31.03 -17.65 -12.57
C LEU A 72 29.84 -18.27 -13.32
N VAL A 73 29.04 -17.47 -14.02
CA VAL A 73 27.92 -17.93 -14.85
C VAL A 73 28.39 -18.75 -16.06
N ALA A 74 29.56 -18.45 -16.61
CA ALA A 74 30.10 -19.14 -17.79
C ALA A 74 30.73 -20.52 -17.50
N SER A 75 31.15 -20.79 -16.24
CA SER A 75 31.82 -22.04 -15.85
C SER A 75 31.23 -22.67 -14.59
N PRO A 76 29.96 -23.16 -14.62
CA PRO A 76 29.30 -23.71 -13.42
C PRO A 76 29.84 -25.07 -12.95
N ARG A 77 30.65 -25.79 -13.75
CA ARG A 77 30.92 -27.24 -13.57
C ARG A 77 32.14 -27.62 -12.72
N TYR A 78 32.80 -26.68 -12.04
CA TYR A 78 34.06 -26.96 -11.30
C TYR A 78 34.05 -26.48 -9.83
N ALA A 79 32.89 -26.20 -9.23
CA ALA A 79 32.82 -25.75 -7.84
C ALA A 79 32.05 -26.75 -6.97
N SER A 80 32.63 -27.14 -5.84
CA SER A 80 32.02 -28.00 -4.81
C SER A 80 30.85 -27.35 -4.07
N SER A 81 30.59 -26.05 -4.25
CA SER A 81 29.47 -25.31 -3.63
C SER A 81 29.04 -24.08 -4.47
N PRO A 82 28.27 -24.26 -5.57
CA PRO A 82 27.89 -23.16 -6.46
C PRO A 82 27.02 -22.09 -5.76
N ASN A 83 26.11 -22.46 -4.87
CA ASN A 83 25.22 -21.51 -4.18
C ASN A 83 25.95 -20.55 -3.24
N LYS A 84 26.85 -21.05 -2.38
CA LYS A 84 27.62 -20.20 -1.45
C LYS A 84 28.42 -19.12 -2.18
N ARG A 85 28.94 -19.46 -3.38
CA ARG A 85 29.69 -18.53 -4.23
C ARG A 85 28.78 -17.56 -4.99
N ILE A 86 27.56 -17.98 -5.33
CA ILE A 86 26.51 -17.11 -5.89
C ILE A 86 26.03 -16.11 -4.84
N GLU A 87 25.83 -16.54 -3.59
CA GLU A 87 25.48 -15.68 -2.45
C GLU A 87 26.58 -14.63 -2.20
N GLU A 88 27.84 -15.07 -2.09
CA GLU A 88 28.98 -14.17 -1.93
C GLU A 88 29.08 -13.15 -3.07
N MET A 89 28.92 -13.61 -4.33
CA MET A 89 28.95 -12.74 -5.50
C MET A 89 27.75 -11.80 -5.57
N THR A 90 26.57 -12.23 -5.12
CA THR A 90 25.35 -11.40 -5.01
C THR A 90 25.55 -10.29 -4.00
N GLY A 91 26.14 -10.60 -2.83
CA GLY A 91 26.51 -9.61 -1.82
C GLY A 91 27.58 -8.62 -2.30
N ASN A 92 28.60 -9.08 -3.03
CA ASN A 92 29.65 -8.21 -3.61
C ASN A 92 29.07 -7.24 -4.67
N LEU A 93 28.18 -7.73 -5.53
CA LEU A 93 27.46 -6.92 -6.51
C LEU A 93 26.52 -5.92 -5.81
N GLY A 94 25.76 -6.36 -4.80
CA GLY A 94 24.88 -5.49 -4.02
C GLY A 94 25.61 -4.34 -3.34
N ARG A 95 26.79 -4.61 -2.76
CA ARG A 95 27.69 -3.59 -2.18
C ARG A 95 28.23 -2.63 -3.23
N SER A 96 28.71 -3.14 -4.35
CA SER A 96 29.25 -2.31 -5.45
C SER A 96 28.18 -1.43 -6.10
N ILE A 97 26.96 -1.94 -6.24
CA ILE A 97 25.79 -1.15 -6.65
C ILE A 97 25.51 -0.03 -5.63
N GLY A 98 25.55 -0.35 -4.33
CA GLY A 98 25.39 0.63 -3.27
C GLY A 98 26.41 1.77 -3.33
N LEU A 99 27.68 1.47 -3.64
CA LEU A 99 28.73 2.46 -3.83
C LEU A 99 28.44 3.41 -5.01
N VAL A 100 27.93 2.90 -6.13
CA VAL A 100 27.54 3.72 -7.29
C VAL A 100 26.36 4.64 -6.95
N LEU A 101 25.35 4.13 -6.24
CA LEU A 101 24.20 4.92 -5.80
C LEU A 101 24.59 6.02 -4.81
N PHE A 102 25.53 5.73 -3.91
CA PHE A 102 26.09 6.71 -2.97
C PHE A 102 26.93 7.77 -3.66
N ALA A 103 27.85 7.38 -4.55
CA ALA A 103 28.69 8.31 -5.30
C ALA A 103 27.88 9.22 -6.26
N SER A 104 26.67 8.79 -6.64
CA SER A 104 25.72 9.53 -7.48
C SER A 104 24.58 10.18 -6.67
N HIS A 105 24.75 10.42 -5.37
CA HIS A 105 23.69 11.01 -4.54
C HIS A 105 23.28 12.41 -5.03
N ASP A 106 24.25 13.23 -5.45
CA ASP A 106 24.05 14.62 -5.89
C ASP A 106 23.95 14.78 -7.42
N VAL A 107 23.95 13.68 -8.18
CA VAL A 107 23.90 13.71 -9.65
C VAL A 107 22.72 12.88 -10.15
N SER A 108 21.85 13.50 -10.96
CA SER A 108 20.75 12.79 -11.60
C SER A 108 21.30 11.83 -12.67
N MET A 109 21.03 10.53 -12.51
CA MET A 109 21.46 9.47 -13.42
C MET A 109 20.24 8.76 -14.02
N THR A 110 20.16 8.70 -15.36
CA THR A 110 19.22 7.82 -16.06
C THR A 110 19.57 6.36 -15.73
N GLY A 111 18.65 5.64 -15.08
CA GLY A 111 18.87 4.24 -14.65
C GLY A 111 19.15 4.06 -13.14
N LYS A 112 19.21 5.14 -12.35
CA LYS A 112 19.33 5.07 -10.87
C LYS A 112 18.23 4.23 -10.22
N GLU A 113 16.98 4.48 -10.61
CA GLU A 113 15.82 3.73 -10.12
C GLU A 113 15.86 2.24 -10.52
N LYS A 114 16.33 1.94 -11.74
CA LYS A 114 16.53 0.55 -12.22
C LYS A 114 17.61 -0.15 -11.40
N LEU A 115 18.69 0.56 -11.07
CA LEU A 115 19.80 0.05 -10.28
C LEU A 115 19.39 -0.18 -8.81
N GLU A 116 18.58 0.71 -8.23
CA GLU A 116 17.97 0.54 -6.90
C GLU A 116 16.97 -0.62 -6.85
N ALA A 117 16.18 -0.80 -7.92
CA ALA A 117 15.27 -1.93 -8.05
C ALA A 117 16.06 -3.24 -8.15
N LEU A 118 17.12 -3.29 -8.97
CA LEU A 118 17.96 -4.47 -9.11
C LEU A 118 18.72 -4.80 -7.82
N ARG A 119 19.22 -3.80 -7.09
CA ARG A 119 19.82 -4.02 -5.76
C ARG A 119 18.82 -4.65 -4.81
N ARG A 120 17.58 -4.16 -4.77
CA ARG A 120 16.53 -4.75 -3.94
C ARG A 120 16.18 -6.18 -4.36
N GLU A 121 16.07 -6.44 -5.66
CA GLU A 121 15.83 -7.78 -6.22
C GLU A 121 16.93 -8.76 -5.76
N MET A 122 18.20 -8.36 -5.88
CA MET A 122 19.35 -9.17 -5.48
C MET A 122 19.43 -9.41 -3.96
N MET A 123 19.07 -8.42 -3.13
CA MET A 123 19.08 -8.56 -1.67
C MET A 123 17.80 -9.23 -1.10
N SER A 124 16.70 -9.27 -1.86
CA SER A 124 15.45 -9.92 -1.44
C SER A 124 15.43 -11.44 -1.66
N ALA A 125 16.35 -11.96 -2.46
CA ALA A 125 16.45 -13.38 -2.76
C ALA A 125 16.97 -14.23 -1.57
N GLU A 126 17.36 -13.62 -0.46
CA GLU A 126 17.84 -14.27 0.78
C GLU A 126 16.70 -14.82 1.69
N GLN A 127 15.44 -14.88 1.23
CA GLN A 127 14.29 -15.30 2.07
C GLN A 127 13.78 -16.74 1.85
N PHE A 128 14.66 -17.72 1.60
CA PHE A 128 14.23 -19.13 1.44
C PHE A 128 15.04 -20.15 2.26
N SER A 129 15.39 -19.84 3.51
CA SER A 129 16.01 -20.83 4.43
C SER A 129 15.42 -20.91 5.86
N ALA A 130 14.36 -20.18 6.20
CA ALA A 130 13.80 -20.22 7.56
C ALA A 130 12.45 -20.94 7.63
N ALA A 131 12.45 -22.28 7.73
CA ALA A 131 11.31 -23.05 8.21
C ALA A 131 11.73 -24.45 8.72
N SER A 132 12.33 -24.53 9.91
CA SER A 132 12.13 -25.64 10.85
C SER A 132 12.88 -25.41 12.17
N SER A 133 12.20 -24.88 13.19
CA SER A 133 12.44 -25.26 14.58
C SER A 133 11.32 -24.71 15.44
N ASP A 134 10.32 -25.56 15.69
CA ASP A 134 9.30 -25.34 16.69
C ASP A 134 9.30 -26.57 17.60
N SER A 135 9.88 -26.45 18.81
CA SER A 135 9.42 -27.17 20.01
C SER A 135 10.28 -26.83 21.24
N LYS A 136 9.57 -26.46 22.31
CA LYS A 136 9.99 -26.29 23.71
C LYS A 136 10.63 -27.56 24.32
N SER A 137 11.52 -27.40 25.32
CA SER A 137 11.31 -27.98 26.67
C SER A 137 12.39 -27.62 27.70
N ASP A 138 11.97 -27.70 28.96
CA ASP A 138 12.54 -27.41 30.27
C ASP A 138 13.84 -28.13 30.73
N PHE A 139 14.57 -27.43 31.61
CA PHE A 139 15.27 -27.81 32.87
C PHE A 139 15.93 -29.20 33.16
N LEU A 140 17.14 -29.06 33.74
CA LEU A 140 17.87 -29.82 34.79
C LEU A 140 18.93 -30.90 34.43
N ASP A 141 20.09 -30.67 35.08
CA ASP A 141 21.28 -31.48 35.44
C ASP A 141 21.32 -32.99 35.11
N ASP A 142 22.45 -33.45 34.56
CA ASP A 142 23.42 -34.27 35.30
C ASP A 142 24.74 -34.49 34.54
N VAL A 143 25.80 -34.65 35.33
CA VAL A 143 27.20 -34.88 34.97
C VAL A 143 27.42 -36.31 34.49
N GLU A 144 28.20 -36.53 33.42
CA GLU A 144 29.21 -37.61 33.40
C GLU A 144 30.24 -37.43 32.26
N ILE A 145 31.51 -37.39 32.67
CA ILE A 145 32.70 -37.57 31.85
C ILE A 145 32.84 -39.07 31.58
N VAL A 146 33.01 -39.50 30.32
CA VAL A 146 34.05 -40.45 29.83
C VAL A 146 34.03 -40.50 28.29
N GLU A 147 35.17 -40.08 27.73
CA GLU A 147 35.88 -40.52 26.52
C GLU A 147 35.17 -41.34 25.43
N LYS A 148 35.23 -40.86 24.18
CA LYS A 148 35.73 -41.69 23.07
C LYS A 148 36.21 -40.90 21.83
N GLU A 149 37.50 -41.11 21.56
CA GLU A 149 38.17 -41.29 20.26
C GLU A 149 38.12 -40.16 19.23
N VAL A 150 39.23 -39.43 19.21
CA VAL A 150 39.80 -38.63 18.12
C VAL A 150 39.92 -39.50 16.86
N GLY A 151 39.35 -39.02 15.76
CA GLY A 151 39.69 -39.43 14.41
C GLY A 151 40.58 -38.37 13.79
N ASP A 152 41.77 -38.80 13.36
CA ASP A 152 42.91 -38.00 12.92
C ASP A 152 42.61 -37.10 11.71
N GLU A 153 42.68 -35.77 11.92
CA GLU A 153 43.12 -34.78 10.93
C GLU A 153 43.91 -33.66 11.65
N GLU A 154 44.91 -34.07 12.45
CA GLU A 154 46.02 -33.21 12.83
C GLU A 154 47.21 -33.58 11.93
N ASP A 155 47.57 -32.73 10.98
CA ASP A 155 48.96 -32.70 10.48
C ASP A 155 49.34 -31.42 9.69
N ASP A 156 48.40 -30.51 9.37
CA ASP A 156 48.74 -29.27 8.63
C ASP A 156 48.55 -27.95 9.42
N VAL A 157 48.00 -27.99 10.65
CA VAL A 157 47.80 -26.78 11.49
C VAL A 157 48.83 -26.65 12.61
N VAL A 158 49.50 -27.76 12.98
CA VAL A 158 50.52 -27.77 14.05
C VAL A 158 51.85 -27.17 13.57
N GLY A 159 52.17 -27.27 12.27
CA GLY A 159 53.41 -26.72 11.71
C GLY A 159 53.51 -25.18 11.74
N GLU A 160 52.42 -24.46 11.43
CA GLU A 160 52.44 -23.00 11.34
C GLU A 160 52.29 -22.31 12.72
N ILE A 161 51.70 -22.99 13.71
CA ILE A 161 51.58 -22.47 15.09
C ILE A 161 52.88 -22.68 15.88
N VAL A 162 53.59 -23.80 15.66
CA VAL A 162 54.86 -24.11 16.34
C VAL A 162 56.02 -23.24 15.83
N GLU A 163 56.08 -22.91 14.53
CA GLU A 163 57.11 -21.99 14.00
C GLU A 163 56.95 -20.54 14.51
N VAL A 164 55.72 -20.08 14.78
CA VAL A 164 55.48 -18.73 15.32
C VAL A 164 55.79 -18.65 16.82
N GLU A 165 55.57 -19.71 17.61
CA GLU A 165 55.90 -19.72 19.04
C GLU A 165 57.42 -19.81 19.31
N GLU A 166 58.20 -20.50 18.46
CA GLU A 166 59.67 -20.54 18.61
C GLU A 166 60.34 -19.19 18.31
N ASP A 167 59.90 -18.45 17.29
CA ASP A 167 60.47 -17.13 16.93
C ASP A 167 60.00 -15.96 17.84
N VAL A 168 58.83 -16.08 18.48
CA VAL A 168 58.33 -15.06 19.44
C VAL A 168 59.08 -15.14 20.79
N SER A 169 59.63 -16.31 21.12
CA SER A 169 60.38 -16.54 22.37
C SER A 169 61.72 -15.79 22.45
N SER A 170 62.23 -15.25 21.33
CA SER A 170 63.51 -14.53 21.27
C SER A 170 63.41 -13.01 21.37
N PHE A 171 62.21 -12.43 21.40
CA PHE A 171 62.03 -10.97 21.44
C PHE A 171 62.14 -10.45 22.88
N SER A 172 63.10 -9.57 23.14
CA SER A 172 63.10 -8.76 24.36
C SER A 172 62.02 -7.67 24.31
N GLU A 173 61.68 -7.07 25.47
CA GLU A 173 60.76 -5.92 25.52
C GLU A 173 61.22 -4.76 24.59
N GLU A 174 62.53 -4.58 24.45
CA GLU A 174 63.14 -3.57 23.58
C GLU A 174 62.95 -3.91 22.09
N ASP A 175 63.07 -5.19 21.71
CA ASP A 175 62.84 -5.66 20.34
C ASP A 175 61.38 -5.46 19.92
N VAL A 176 60.43 -5.75 20.83
CA VAL A 176 59.00 -5.50 20.60
C VAL A 176 58.75 -4.04 20.26
N VAL A 177 59.29 -3.12 21.05
CA VAL A 177 59.11 -1.67 20.84
C VAL A 177 59.67 -1.21 19.50
N VAL A 178 60.90 -1.62 19.16
CA VAL A 178 61.58 -1.23 17.91
C VAL A 178 60.80 -1.71 16.70
N HIS A 179 60.32 -2.95 16.73
CA HIS A 179 59.58 -3.55 15.62
C HIS A 179 58.14 -3.01 15.50
N LEU A 180 57.49 -2.64 16.61
CA LEU A 180 56.24 -1.87 16.57
C LEU A 180 56.43 -0.49 15.93
N LYS A 181 57.51 0.22 16.27
CA LYS A 181 57.81 1.57 15.75
C LYS A 181 58.18 1.56 14.25
N CYS A 182 59.10 0.67 13.85
CA CYS A 182 59.77 0.74 12.54
C CYS A 182 59.85 -0.60 11.77
N GLY A 183 59.26 -1.69 12.28
CA GLY A 183 59.28 -2.99 11.60
C GLY A 183 58.54 -2.97 10.27
N ASN A 184 59.03 -3.74 9.29
CA ASN A 184 58.25 -4.10 8.09
C ASN A 184 57.06 -4.99 8.47
N ASP A 185 56.17 -5.32 7.54
CA ASP A 185 54.94 -6.05 7.83
C ASP A 185 55.17 -7.37 8.60
N GLU A 186 56.16 -8.18 8.20
CA GLU A 186 56.50 -9.43 8.89
C GLU A 186 56.98 -9.19 10.33
N ARG A 187 57.87 -8.22 10.53
CA ARG A 187 58.36 -7.89 11.88
C ARG A 187 57.29 -7.22 12.73
N LEU A 188 56.37 -6.46 12.13
CA LEU A 188 55.22 -5.92 12.83
C LEU A 188 54.32 -7.04 13.33
N LYS A 189 54.02 -8.04 12.49
CA LYS A 189 53.21 -9.20 12.86
C LYS A 189 53.81 -9.93 14.07
N LEU A 190 55.09 -10.28 14.00
CA LEU A 190 55.81 -10.93 15.11
C LEU A 190 55.80 -10.05 16.38
N ALA A 191 56.03 -8.75 16.25
CA ALA A 191 56.02 -7.83 17.38
C ALA A 191 54.61 -7.68 18.02
N LEU A 192 53.54 -7.74 17.23
CA LEU A 192 52.16 -7.72 17.74
C LEU A 192 51.80 -9.03 18.47
N CYS A 193 52.32 -10.18 18.01
CA CYS A 193 52.19 -11.46 18.71
C CYS A 193 52.97 -11.46 20.04
N ALA A 194 54.20 -10.96 20.02
CA ALA A 194 55.02 -10.79 21.22
C ALA A 194 54.36 -9.83 22.23
N LEU A 195 53.84 -8.69 21.76
CA LEU A 195 53.10 -7.75 22.60
C LEU A 195 51.86 -8.41 23.22
N ASN A 196 51.10 -9.20 22.45
CA ASN A 196 49.92 -9.90 22.97
C ASN A 196 50.31 -10.91 24.08
N THR A 197 51.46 -11.55 23.95
CA THR A 197 52.01 -12.43 24.99
C THR A 197 52.39 -11.64 26.25
N LEU A 198 53.05 -10.49 26.10
CA LEU A 198 53.39 -9.60 27.23
C LEU A 198 52.14 -9.06 27.93
N ILE A 199 51.09 -8.76 27.17
CA ILE A 199 49.76 -8.44 27.68
C ILE A 199 49.28 -9.65 28.48
N ARG A 200 49.04 -10.81 27.87
CA ARG A 200 48.50 -12.01 28.55
C ARG A 200 49.24 -12.39 29.85
N ASP A 201 50.56 -12.22 29.87
CA ASP A 201 51.43 -12.50 31.03
C ASP A 201 51.41 -11.40 32.13
N ASN A 202 50.63 -10.33 31.95
CA ASN A 202 50.59 -9.12 32.79
C ASN A 202 51.95 -8.42 32.94
N LYS A 203 52.82 -8.50 31.93
CA LYS A 203 54.13 -7.83 31.90
C LYS A 203 54.07 -6.44 31.29
N ALA A 204 53.06 -6.14 30.48
CA ALA A 204 52.83 -4.82 29.89
C ALA A 204 52.29 -3.81 30.92
N THR A 205 53.16 -3.35 31.83
CA THR A 205 52.80 -2.38 32.89
C THR A 205 52.45 -1.00 32.32
N SER A 206 51.56 -0.25 32.99
CA SER A 206 51.20 1.12 32.59
C SER A 206 52.41 2.07 32.49
N GLU A 207 53.44 1.88 33.32
CA GLU A 207 54.67 2.69 33.30
C GLU A 207 55.49 2.41 32.03
N TRP A 208 55.64 1.13 31.67
CA TRP A 208 56.31 0.72 30.44
C TRP A 208 55.59 1.21 29.18
N ILE A 209 54.26 1.06 29.14
CA ILE A 209 53.41 1.54 28.05
C ILE A 209 53.62 3.05 27.79
N GLU A 210 53.77 3.83 28.87
CA GLU A 210 53.97 5.27 28.80
C GLU A 210 55.38 5.66 28.41
N ALA A 211 56.40 5.06 29.05
CA ALA A 211 57.80 5.33 28.76
C ALA A 211 58.13 5.08 27.28
N GLU A 212 57.59 4.01 26.71
CA GLU A 212 57.87 3.62 25.33
C GLU A 212 56.90 4.19 24.30
N GLY A 213 55.81 4.83 24.73
CA GLY A 213 54.80 5.43 23.86
C GLY A 213 54.03 4.40 23.03
N ILE A 214 53.73 3.23 23.61
CA ILE A 214 53.12 2.09 22.89
C ILE A 214 51.77 2.47 22.27
N ILE A 215 50.91 3.19 22.99
CA ILE A 215 49.57 3.60 22.52
C ILE A 215 49.65 4.47 21.25
N PRO A 216 50.38 5.60 21.23
CA PRO A 216 50.60 6.38 20.00
C PRO A 216 51.14 5.56 18.83
N VAL A 217 52.09 4.65 19.09
CA VAL A 217 52.68 3.79 18.05
C VAL A 217 51.63 2.88 17.42
N LEU A 218 50.83 2.20 18.24
CA LEU A 218 49.77 1.30 17.78
C LEU A 218 48.72 2.06 16.96
N PHE A 219 48.27 3.25 17.38
CA PHE A 219 47.31 4.04 16.60
C PHE A 219 47.88 4.58 15.28
N ASN A 220 49.18 4.92 15.25
CA ASN A 220 49.84 5.32 14.00
C ASN A 220 49.92 4.13 13.02
N ARG A 221 50.29 2.95 13.51
CA ARG A 221 50.31 1.72 12.70
C ARG A 221 48.91 1.29 12.26
N LEU A 222 47.87 1.45 13.08
CA LEU A 222 46.48 1.13 12.73
C LEU A 222 46.04 1.83 11.43
N SER A 223 46.52 3.05 11.20
CA SER A 223 46.18 3.84 10.01
C SER A 223 46.89 3.38 8.73
N SER A 224 47.99 2.63 8.83
CA SER A 224 48.88 2.27 7.72
C SER A 224 49.05 0.76 7.48
N ALA A 225 48.63 -0.08 8.43
CA ALA A 225 48.86 -1.52 8.41
C ALA A 225 47.84 -2.32 7.56
N LYS A 226 48.21 -3.56 7.20
CA LYS A 226 47.37 -4.53 6.50
C LYS A 226 46.22 -5.03 7.39
N SER A 227 45.20 -5.68 6.82
CA SER A 227 43.98 -6.08 7.57
C SER A 227 44.27 -6.93 8.81
N GLN A 228 45.07 -7.98 8.67
CA GLN A 228 45.42 -8.86 9.78
C GLN A 228 46.19 -8.13 10.90
N ASP A 229 47.09 -7.23 10.53
CA ASP A 229 47.84 -6.42 11.49
C ASP A 229 46.92 -5.41 12.19
N ARG A 230 45.95 -4.80 11.48
CA ARG A 230 44.97 -3.88 12.09
C ARG A 230 44.11 -4.59 13.13
N LEU A 231 43.60 -5.79 12.82
CA LEU A 231 42.87 -6.61 13.78
C LEU A 231 43.73 -6.89 15.02
N SER A 232 44.96 -7.36 14.81
CA SER A 232 45.92 -7.65 15.88
C SER A 232 46.22 -6.41 16.73
N ILE A 233 46.35 -5.23 16.11
CA ILE A 233 46.55 -3.95 16.81
C ILE A 233 45.35 -3.63 17.71
N ILE A 234 44.12 -3.77 17.21
CA ILE A 234 42.91 -3.47 18.00
C ILE A 234 42.75 -4.46 19.16
N GLN A 235 43.03 -5.74 18.94
CA GLN A 235 43.03 -6.77 19.98
C GLN A 235 44.06 -6.46 21.09
N ASN A 236 45.29 -6.09 20.72
CA ASN A 236 46.32 -5.65 21.66
C ASN A 236 45.86 -4.41 22.44
N LEU A 237 45.33 -3.38 21.77
CA LEU A 237 44.79 -2.17 22.42
C LEU A 237 43.69 -2.51 23.44
N ARG A 238 42.79 -3.43 23.08
CA ARG A 238 41.72 -3.91 23.97
C ARG A 238 42.26 -4.70 25.16
N GLY A 239 43.27 -5.55 24.95
CA GLY A 239 43.98 -6.27 26.00
C GLY A 239 44.66 -5.33 27.00
N LEU A 240 45.37 -4.30 26.51
CA LEU A 240 46.00 -3.28 27.35
C LEU A 240 44.98 -2.54 28.22
N VAL A 241 43.78 -2.30 27.69
CA VAL A 241 42.68 -1.69 28.45
C VAL A 241 42.10 -2.64 29.50
N ALA A 242 41.94 -3.92 29.18
CA ALA A 242 41.32 -4.91 30.09
C ALA A 242 42.19 -5.23 31.32
N GLN A 243 43.52 -5.11 31.20
CA GLN A 243 44.46 -5.49 32.27
C GLN A 243 44.79 -4.39 33.26
N ASN A 244 44.59 -3.12 32.87
CA ASN A 244 44.93 -1.99 33.72
C ASN A 244 43.69 -1.53 34.50
N ASP A 245 43.60 -1.97 35.76
CA ASP A 245 42.53 -1.71 36.73
C ASP A 245 41.89 -0.31 36.62
N GLU A 246 40.55 -0.29 36.66
CA GLU A 246 39.68 0.89 36.54
C GLU A 246 39.89 1.97 37.63
N ILE A 247 40.69 1.68 38.67
CA ILE A 247 40.73 2.45 39.92
C ILE A 247 41.81 3.56 39.92
N LYS A 248 42.76 3.58 38.97
CA LYS A 248 43.80 4.62 38.92
C LYS A 248 43.42 5.82 38.03
N PRO A 249 43.68 7.08 38.46
CA PRO A 249 43.37 8.28 37.67
C PRO A 249 44.15 8.39 36.36
N ASP A 250 45.34 7.78 36.27
CA ASP A 250 46.18 7.68 35.06
C ASP A 250 46.10 6.29 34.40
N ASN A 251 44.88 5.73 34.28
CA ASN A 251 44.68 4.45 33.62
C ASN A 251 44.90 4.52 32.10
N VAL A 252 45.12 3.37 31.46
CA VAL A 252 45.40 3.28 30.02
C VAL A 252 44.27 3.85 29.16
N GLN A 253 43.02 3.78 29.61
CA GLN A 253 41.86 4.34 28.89
C GLN A 253 41.92 5.87 28.75
N SER A 254 42.37 6.59 29.79
CA SER A 254 42.46 8.05 29.77
C SER A 254 43.45 8.57 28.71
N LYS A 255 44.47 7.75 28.41
CA LYS A 255 45.48 7.99 27.36
C LYS A 255 44.96 7.75 25.93
N MET A 256 43.81 7.09 25.77
CA MET A 256 43.17 6.82 24.47
C MET A 256 42.00 7.78 24.15
N THR A 257 42.03 8.98 24.72
CA THR A 257 40.93 9.95 24.56
C THR A 257 41.04 10.81 23.30
N GLU A 258 42.18 10.81 22.61
CA GLU A 258 42.44 11.69 21.48
C GLU A 258 41.50 11.50 20.29
N VAL A 259 41.08 12.60 19.67
CA VAL A 259 40.10 12.58 18.58
C VAL A 259 40.62 11.78 17.38
N GLU A 260 41.92 11.83 17.13
CA GLU A 260 42.60 11.10 16.05
C GLU A 260 42.52 9.59 16.27
N TYR A 261 42.75 9.13 17.51
CA TYR A 261 42.65 7.72 17.89
C TYR A 261 41.22 7.21 17.75
N LEU A 262 40.26 7.96 18.30
CA LEU A 262 38.85 7.63 18.19
C LEU A 262 38.37 7.63 16.73
N SER A 263 38.88 8.54 15.90
CA SER A 263 38.57 8.55 14.46
C SER A 263 39.14 7.34 13.73
N ALA A 264 40.35 6.89 14.08
CA ALA A 264 40.93 5.67 13.52
C ALA A 264 40.11 4.42 13.87
N LEU A 265 39.65 4.30 15.11
CA LEU A 265 38.75 3.21 15.53
C LEU A 265 37.40 3.28 14.82
N VAL A 266 36.81 4.48 14.69
CA VAL A 266 35.55 4.65 13.98
C VAL A 266 35.68 4.28 12.49
N LYS A 267 36.83 4.51 11.86
CA LYS A 267 37.08 4.02 10.49
C LYS A 267 37.13 2.48 10.43
N SER A 268 37.64 1.85 11.48
CA SER A 268 37.74 0.38 11.60
C SER A 268 36.36 -0.27 11.68
N LEU A 269 35.32 0.45 12.11
CA LEU A 269 33.92 -0.02 12.09
C LEU A 269 33.37 -0.31 10.67
N THR A 270 34.01 0.20 9.62
CA THR A 270 33.59 -0.03 8.22
C THR A 270 34.35 -1.16 7.52
N ARG A 271 35.23 -1.85 8.25
CA ARG A 271 36.12 -2.88 7.71
C ARG A 271 35.48 -4.26 7.82
N ASP A 272 36.29 -5.31 7.70
CA ASP A 272 35.86 -6.70 7.84
C ASP A 272 35.20 -6.95 9.21
N GLU A 273 34.42 -8.03 9.29
CA GLU A 273 33.57 -8.33 10.45
C GLU A 273 34.39 -8.51 11.74
N ASP A 274 35.58 -9.09 11.64
CA ASP A 274 36.47 -9.29 12.79
C ASP A 274 37.05 -7.96 13.28
N GLU A 275 37.59 -7.13 12.38
CA GLU A 275 38.09 -5.79 12.70
C GLU A 275 36.96 -4.91 13.27
N GLN A 276 35.76 -4.99 12.68
CA GLN A 276 34.57 -4.27 13.15
C GLN A 276 34.16 -4.68 14.56
N ARG A 277 34.11 -6.00 14.84
CA ARG A 277 33.73 -6.56 16.15
C ARG A 277 34.69 -6.11 17.24
N GLU A 278 35.99 -6.17 16.97
CA GLU A 278 37.01 -5.74 17.92
C GLU A 278 37.02 -4.21 18.10
N ALA A 279 36.83 -3.45 17.01
CA ALA A 279 36.75 -1.99 17.07
C ALA A 279 35.56 -1.52 17.90
N VAL A 280 34.37 -2.11 17.71
CA VAL A 280 33.19 -1.75 18.52
C VAL A 280 33.34 -2.20 19.97
N GLY A 281 33.99 -3.34 20.21
CA GLY A 281 34.33 -3.82 21.56
C GLY A 281 35.24 -2.83 22.29
N LEU A 282 36.35 -2.42 21.67
CA LEU A 282 37.26 -1.43 22.24
C LEU A 282 36.59 -0.07 22.46
N LEU A 283 35.84 0.44 21.48
CA LEU A 283 35.10 1.70 21.62
C LEU A 283 34.05 1.65 22.75
N SER A 284 33.40 0.50 22.93
CA SER A 284 32.47 0.28 24.03
C SER A 284 33.18 0.38 25.38
N THR A 285 34.33 -0.27 25.56
CA THR A 285 35.10 -0.20 26.81
C THR A 285 35.64 1.21 27.07
N LEU A 286 36.16 1.90 26.03
CA LEU A 286 36.61 3.29 26.17
C LEU A 286 35.47 4.25 26.52
N SER A 287 34.22 3.88 26.22
CA SER A 287 33.05 4.72 26.49
C SER A 287 32.73 4.87 27.97
N ASP A 288 33.37 4.14 28.88
CA ASP A 288 33.25 4.38 30.32
C ASP A 288 33.89 5.72 30.73
N VAL A 289 34.83 6.22 29.92
CA VAL A 289 35.43 7.54 30.08
C VAL A 289 34.53 8.64 29.50
N SER A 290 34.15 9.61 30.33
CA SER A 290 33.23 10.70 29.93
C SER A 290 33.75 11.59 28.79
N ALA A 291 35.07 11.77 28.70
CA ALA A 291 35.70 12.52 27.61
C ALA A 291 35.52 11.80 26.26
N VAL A 292 35.65 10.47 26.26
CA VAL A 292 35.45 9.61 25.08
C VAL A 292 34.00 9.69 24.61
N ARG A 293 33.01 9.51 25.50
CA ARG A 293 31.58 9.62 25.12
C ARG A 293 31.23 10.94 24.44
N ARG A 294 31.80 12.05 24.92
CA ARG A 294 31.58 13.39 24.35
C ARG A 294 32.23 13.56 22.97
N ARG A 295 33.32 12.85 22.69
CA ARG A 295 34.08 12.94 21.43
C ARG A 295 33.52 11.97 20.38
N ILE A 296 33.32 10.69 20.71
CA ILE A 296 32.85 9.64 19.79
C ILE A 296 31.55 10.05 19.10
N GLY A 297 30.55 10.51 19.85
CA GLY A 297 29.25 10.89 19.29
C GLY A 297 29.29 12.04 18.26
N ARG A 298 30.38 12.82 18.23
CA ARG A 298 30.61 13.92 17.28
C ARG A 298 31.37 13.48 16.03
N ILE A 299 31.94 12.28 16.02
CA ILE A 299 32.67 11.76 14.87
C ILE A 299 31.65 11.41 13.78
N GLN A 300 31.82 12.02 12.61
CA GLN A 300 30.89 11.85 11.49
C GLN A 300 30.71 10.38 11.12
N GLY A 301 29.46 9.96 10.98
CA GLY A 301 29.09 8.59 10.63
C GLY A 301 29.14 7.59 11.78
N CYS A 302 29.74 7.92 12.93
CA CYS A 302 29.89 6.99 14.06
C CYS A 302 28.55 6.39 14.51
N ILE A 303 27.57 7.24 14.82
CA ILE A 303 26.27 6.81 15.31
C ILE A 303 25.53 5.94 14.28
N VAL A 304 25.58 6.31 12.99
CA VAL A 304 24.94 5.55 11.91
C VAL A 304 25.55 4.16 11.79
N MET A 305 26.88 4.06 11.85
CA MET A 305 27.58 2.76 11.83
C MET A 305 27.24 1.92 13.05
N LEU A 306 27.19 2.51 14.24
CA LEU A 306 26.81 1.78 15.45
C LEU A 306 25.37 1.25 15.39
N VAL A 307 24.43 2.03 14.83
CA VAL A 307 23.05 1.57 14.62
C VAL A 307 22.99 0.45 13.56
N ALA A 308 23.83 0.52 12.52
CA ALA A 308 23.92 -0.56 11.54
C ALA A 308 24.47 -1.85 12.17
N ILE A 309 25.55 -1.77 12.95
CA ILE A 309 26.15 -2.91 13.67
C ILE A 309 25.18 -3.49 14.70
N PHE A 310 24.45 -2.64 15.41
CA PHE A 310 23.42 -3.07 16.37
C PHE A 310 22.33 -3.93 15.72
N ASN A 311 21.96 -3.63 14.47
CA ASN A 311 20.97 -4.40 13.70
C ASN A 311 21.60 -5.52 12.85
N GLY A 312 22.90 -5.77 12.97
CA GLY A 312 23.62 -6.81 12.23
C GLY A 312 23.44 -8.20 12.85
N GLU A 313 23.97 -9.22 12.16
CA GLU A 313 23.86 -10.63 12.55
C GLU A 313 24.88 -11.05 13.63
N ASP A 314 26.02 -10.35 13.71
CA ASP A 314 27.05 -10.62 14.72
C ASP A 314 26.55 -10.22 16.11
N GLN A 315 26.18 -11.24 16.90
CA GLN A 315 25.63 -11.05 18.24
C GLN A 315 26.59 -10.32 19.19
N THR A 316 27.89 -10.52 19.04
CA THR A 316 28.90 -9.89 19.91
C THR A 316 29.06 -8.42 19.54
N ALA A 317 29.18 -8.12 18.25
CA ALA A 317 29.28 -6.76 17.75
C ALA A 317 27.98 -5.97 18.04
N SER A 318 26.82 -6.60 17.83
CA SER A 318 25.50 -6.03 18.14
C SER A 318 25.35 -5.68 19.62
N HIS A 319 25.73 -6.59 20.53
CA HIS A 319 25.70 -6.34 21.98
C HIS A 319 26.60 -5.17 22.39
N ASN A 320 27.84 -5.13 21.89
CA ASN A 320 28.78 -4.05 22.18
C ASN A 320 28.30 -2.71 21.59
N ALA A 321 27.74 -2.72 20.36
CA ALA A 321 27.12 -1.54 19.76
C ALA A 321 25.94 -1.04 20.59
N GLY A 322 25.10 -1.94 21.10
CA GLY A 322 23.98 -1.61 21.98
C GLY A 322 24.43 -0.93 23.29
N LYS A 323 25.47 -1.47 23.94
CA LYS A 323 26.08 -0.85 25.13
C LYS A 323 26.64 0.55 24.82
N LEU A 324 27.39 0.68 23.73
CA LEU A 324 27.97 1.95 23.32
C LEU A 324 26.90 2.99 22.98
N LEU A 325 25.85 2.61 22.23
CA LEU A 325 24.71 3.47 21.95
C LEU A 325 24.00 3.90 23.25
N ALA A 326 23.81 2.99 24.20
CA ALA A 326 23.23 3.33 25.50
C ALA A 326 24.10 4.36 26.26
N ALA A 327 25.42 4.20 26.28
CA ALA A 327 26.35 5.16 26.90
C ALA A 327 26.28 6.54 26.21
N LEU A 328 26.27 6.56 24.88
CA LEU A 328 26.20 7.79 24.07
C LEU A 328 24.82 8.48 24.13
N SER A 329 23.76 7.74 24.45
CA SER A 329 22.38 8.25 24.50
C SER A 329 22.13 9.33 25.56
N SER A 330 23.04 9.46 26.53
CA SER A 330 22.98 10.49 27.59
C SER A 330 23.12 11.93 27.08
N ASN A 331 23.51 12.11 25.81
CA ASN A 331 23.56 13.39 25.12
C ASN A 331 22.36 13.52 24.17
N THR A 332 21.61 14.62 24.28
CA THR A 332 20.43 14.88 23.44
C THR A 332 20.73 14.92 21.95
N GLN A 333 21.89 15.49 21.55
CA GLN A 333 22.29 15.56 20.15
C GLN A 333 22.62 14.17 19.60
N ASN A 334 23.26 13.32 20.39
CA ASN A 334 23.50 11.94 20.00
C ASN A 334 22.18 11.17 19.85
N ALA A 335 21.23 11.37 20.76
CA ALA A 335 19.90 10.76 20.66
C ALA A 335 19.14 11.20 19.40
N LEU A 336 19.30 12.45 18.95
CA LEU A 336 18.77 12.91 17.67
C LEU A 336 19.40 12.18 16.49
N HIS A 337 20.73 12.10 16.45
CA HIS A 337 21.44 11.37 15.40
C HIS A 337 21.11 9.86 15.39
N MET A 338 20.86 9.27 16.57
CA MET A 338 20.37 7.90 16.67
C MET A 338 19.00 7.74 16.03
N ALA A 339 18.08 8.67 16.29
CA ALA A 339 16.75 8.66 15.69
C ALA A 339 16.78 8.89 14.16
N GLU A 340 17.67 9.76 13.67
CA GLU A 340 17.93 9.95 12.22
C GLU A 340 18.45 8.65 11.58
N ALA A 341 19.19 7.82 12.32
CA ALA A 341 19.64 6.51 11.89
C ALA A 341 18.60 5.39 12.09
N GLY A 342 17.40 5.69 12.62
CA GLY A 342 16.32 4.74 12.83
C GLY A 342 16.23 4.13 14.25
N TYR A 343 17.08 4.55 15.19
CA TYR A 343 17.07 4.09 16.58
C TYR A 343 16.39 5.10 17.52
N PHE A 344 15.08 4.92 17.75
CA PHE A 344 14.22 5.92 18.42
C PHE A 344 14.13 5.80 19.95
N LYS A 345 14.53 4.67 20.55
CA LYS A 345 14.37 4.43 22.00
C LYS A 345 14.93 5.58 22.87
N PRO A 346 16.15 6.11 22.63
CA PRO A 346 16.66 7.27 23.37
C PRO A 346 15.79 8.52 23.26
N LEU A 347 15.32 8.82 22.05
CA LEU A 347 14.47 9.98 21.77
C LEU A 347 13.15 9.88 22.57
N ILE A 348 12.54 8.70 22.60
CA ILE A 348 11.28 8.45 23.33
C ILE A 348 11.50 8.54 24.84
N LYS A 349 12.65 8.07 25.34
CA LYS A 349 13.03 8.26 26.75
C LYS A 349 13.09 9.75 27.11
N TYR A 350 13.73 10.58 26.28
CA TYR A 350 13.76 12.03 26.49
C TYR A 350 12.39 12.70 26.43
N LEU A 351 11.46 12.21 25.60
CA LEU A 351 10.07 12.69 25.58
C LEU A 351 9.35 12.45 26.92
N THR A 352 9.73 11.41 27.65
CA THR A 352 9.10 11.02 28.92
C THR A 352 9.78 11.70 30.11
N GLU A 353 11.10 11.54 30.20
CA GLU A 353 11.90 11.88 31.39
C GLU A 353 12.74 13.16 31.24
N GLY A 354 12.88 13.68 30.01
CA GLY A 354 13.73 14.83 29.73
C GLY A 354 13.22 16.15 30.32
N SER A 355 14.10 17.15 30.32
CA SER A 355 13.74 18.54 30.60
C SER A 355 12.74 19.08 29.57
N ASP A 356 12.00 20.15 29.89
CA ASP A 356 11.05 20.77 28.95
C ASP A 356 11.68 21.08 27.60
N MET A 357 12.91 21.61 27.60
CA MET A 357 13.65 21.92 26.37
C MET A 357 14.01 20.64 25.59
N SER A 358 14.41 19.57 26.28
CA SER A 358 14.71 18.28 25.64
C SER A 358 13.45 17.68 25.01
N LYS A 359 12.32 17.75 25.70
CA LYS A 359 11.02 17.26 25.18
C LYS A 359 10.59 18.03 23.93
N ILE A 360 10.72 19.36 23.93
CA ILE A 360 10.46 20.22 22.77
C ILE A 360 11.36 19.82 21.60
N LEU A 361 12.66 19.63 21.87
CA LEU A 361 13.65 19.25 20.85
C LEU A 361 13.30 17.89 20.23
N MET A 362 13.01 16.87 21.05
CA MET A 362 12.66 15.52 20.56
C MET A 362 11.35 15.53 19.76
N ALA A 363 10.32 16.26 20.21
CA ALA A 363 9.07 16.37 19.47
C ALA A 363 9.24 17.11 18.14
N THR A 364 10.07 18.15 18.12
CA THR A 364 10.42 18.88 16.89
C THR A 364 11.18 17.98 15.91
N ALA A 365 12.03 17.08 16.40
CA ALA A 365 12.69 16.09 15.57
C ALA A 365 11.67 15.13 14.93
N ILE A 366 10.77 14.53 15.71
CA ILE A 366 9.71 13.66 15.17
C ILE A 366 8.84 14.41 14.14
N SER A 367 8.52 15.68 14.37
CA SER A 367 7.66 16.44 13.45
C SER A 367 8.33 16.72 12.10
N ARG A 368 9.67 16.80 12.05
CA ARG A 368 10.46 17.10 10.84
C ARG A 368 10.97 15.87 10.11
N MET A 369 11.00 14.71 10.77
CA MET A 369 11.50 13.47 10.18
C MET A 369 10.55 12.90 9.12
N GLU A 370 11.11 12.47 7.99
CA GLU A 370 10.42 11.66 7.00
C GLU A 370 10.32 10.21 7.46
N LEU A 371 9.25 9.91 8.18
CA LEU A 371 9.00 8.57 8.71
C LEU A 371 8.32 7.70 7.64
N ARG A 372 8.67 6.42 7.59
CA ARG A 372 7.88 5.39 6.89
C ARG A 372 6.81 4.85 7.83
N ASP A 373 5.81 4.17 7.28
CA ASP A 373 4.70 3.65 8.08
C ASP A 373 5.16 2.65 9.16
N GLN A 374 6.12 1.76 8.83
CA GLN A 374 6.73 0.86 9.82
C GLN A 374 7.39 1.61 10.98
N THR A 375 8.09 2.70 10.68
CA THR A 375 8.76 3.53 11.69
C THR A 375 7.73 4.27 12.54
N ARG A 376 6.65 4.78 11.94
CA ARG A 376 5.55 5.41 12.69
C ARG A 376 4.87 4.42 13.62
N ALA A 377 4.68 3.18 13.18
CA ALA A 377 4.11 2.11 14.00
C ALA A 377 5.00 1.87 15.23
N SER A 378 6.30 1.60 15.01
CA SER A 378 7.27 1.37 16.08
C SER A 378 7.35 2.53 17.08
N ILE A 379 7.44 3.79 16.62
CA ILE A 379 7.44 4.96 17.53
C ILE A 379 6.15 5.04 18.36
N GLY A 380 5.01 4.70 17.76
CA GLY A 380 3.73 4.66 18.45
C GLY A 380 3.62 3.53 19.48
N GLU A 381 4.17 2.35 19.16
CA GLU A 381 4.23 1.16 20.04
C GLU A 381 5.18 1.35 21.21
N ASP A 382 6.34 1.97 20.96
CA ASP A 382 7.34 2.31 21.97
C ASP A 382 6.86 3.39 22.95
N GLY A 383 5.64 3.91 22.77
CA GLY A 383 4.98 4.77 23.76
C GLY A 383 5.25 6.27 23.61
N ALA A 384 5.61 6.75 22.41
CA ALA A 384 5.82 8.18 22.19
C ALA A 384 4.53 9.03 22.30
N ILE A 385 3.36 8.44 22.03
CA ILE A 385 2.09 9.18 21.92
C ILE A 385 1.61 9.77 23.27
N PRO A 386 1.53 9.02 24.39
CA PRO A 386 1.03 9.59 25.65
C PRO A 386 1.84 10.77 26.19
N PRO A 387 3.19 10.75 26.20
CA PRO A 387 3.99 11.92 26.60
C PRO A 387 3.75 13.15 25.71
N LEU A 388 3.63 12.95 24.39
CA LEU A 388 3.31 14.04 23.45
C LEU A 388 1.92 14.62 23.71
N VAL A 389 0.91 13.79 23.99
CA VAL A 389 -0.44 14.25 24.34
C VAL A 389 -0.44 15.04 25.65
N LYS A 390 0.31 14.57 26.65
CA LYS A 390 0.49 15.31 27.92
C LYS A 390 1.14 16.66 27.67
N MET A 391 2.22 16.70 26.87
CA MET A 391 2.90 17.92 26.49
C MET A 391 1.99 18.91 25.74
N PHE A 392 1.10 18.40 24.88
CA PHE A 392 0.08 19.23 24.23
C PHE A 392 -0.94 19.79 25.23
N LYS A 393 -1.37 19.01 26.23
CA LYS A 393 -2.37 19.48 27.21
C LYS A 393 -1.79 20.51 28.17
N GLU A 394 -0.63 20.24 28.73
CA GLU A 394 -0.07 20.95 29.89
C GLU A 394 1.05 21.95 29.52
N GLY A 395 1.69 21.80 28.35
CA GLY A 395 2.88 22.57 27.98
C GLY A 395 2.63 24.05 27.65
N LYS A 396 3.72 24.81 27.53
CA LYS A 396 3.69 26.17 26.98
C LYS A 396 3.50 26.14 25.46
N LEU A 397 3.25 27.31 24.85
CA LEU A 397 2.94 27.42 23.41
C LEU A 397 3.90 26.64 22.49
N GLU A 398 5.21 26.77 22.71
CA GLU A 398 6.23 26.06 21.91
C GLU A 398 6.17 24.54 22.07
N ALA A 399 5.95 24.06 23.31
CA ALA A 399 5.77 22.64 23.61
C ALA A 399 4.47 22.10 23.01
N LYS A 400 3.37 22.88 23.06
CA LYS A 400 2.09 22.54 22.42
C LYS A 400 2.23 22.44 20.90
N LEU A 401 2.94 23.38 20.27
CA LEU A 401 3.16 23.37 18.82
C LEU A 401 4.01 22.17 18.39
N SER A 402 5.13 21.94 19.09
CA SER A 402 6.05 20.83 18.79
C SER A 402 5.38 19.48 18.98
N SER A 403 4.65 19.29 20.08
CA SER A 403 3.88 18.06 20.33
C SER A 403 2.80 17.83 19.29
N LEU A 404 1.97 18.83 18.98
CA LEU A 404 0.92 18.70 17.97
C LEU A 404 1.48 18.37 16.59
N SER A 405 2.58 19.01 16.19
CA SER A 405 3.22 18.75 14.89
C SER A 405 3.77 17.32 14.83
N ALA A 406 4.37 16.82 15.93
CA ALA A 406 4.81 15.42 16.03
C ALA A 406 3.63 14.45 15.94
N LEU A 407 2.55 14.72 16.69
CA LEU A 407 1.33 13.92 16.69
C LEU A 407 0.64 13.93 15.31
N GLN A 408 0.69 15.06 14.59
CA GLN A 408 0.20 15.15 13.22
C GLN A 408 0.97 14.22 12.30
N ASN A 409 2.31 14.17 12.36
CA ASN A 409 3.13 13.23 11.59
C ASN A 409 2.80 11.77 11.94
N LEU A 410 2.75 11.44 13.24
CA LEU A 410 2.45 10.08 13.71
C LEU A 410 1.01 9.62 13.37
N SER A 411 0.05 10.54 13.36
CA SER A 411 -1.37 10.27 13.05
C SER A 411 -1.63 9.93 11.59
N THR A 412 -0.62 10.03 10.71
CA THR A 412 -0.74 9.58 9.32
C THR A 412 -0.96 8.08 9.20
N LEU A 413 -0.49 7.32 10.18
CA LEU A 413 -0.75 5.89 10.32
C LEU A 413 -2.04 5.65 11.11
N LYS A 414 -2.95 4.83 10.55
CA LYS A 414 -4.26 4.53 11.17
C LYS A 414 -4.15 3.90 12.56
N GLU A 415 -3.15 3.05 12.79
CA GLU A 415 -2.94 2.38 14.08
C GLU A 415 -2.65 3.38 15.22
N ASN A 416 -1.88 4.43 14.91
CA ASN A 416 -1.57 5.50 15.86
C ASN A 416 -2.78 6.36 16.20
N ILE A 417 -3.77 6.44 15.32
CA ILE A 417 -5.02 7.18 15.59
C ILE A 417 -5.76 6.56 16.78
N ARG A 418 -5.81 5.23 16.89
CA ARG A 418 -6.46 4.57 18.03
C ARG A 418 -5.70 4.83 19.33
N LYS A 419 -4.37 4.85 19.31
CA LYS A 419 -3.53 5.20 20.46
C LYS A 419 -3.71 6.68 20.89
N LEU A 420 -3.85 7.59 19.92
CA LEU A 420 -4.16 9.00 20.15
C LEU A 420 -5.51 9.19 20.85
N ILE A 421 -6.55 8.51 20.36
CA ILE A 421 -7.90 8.55 20.96
C ILE A 421 -7.86 8.02 22.39
N ASN A 422 -7.21 6.88 22.62
CA ASN A 422 -7.08 6.27 23.95
C ASN A 422 -6.28 7.16 24.93
N SER A 423 -5.39 8.02 24.43
CA SER A 423 -4.68 9.02 25.23
C SER A 423 -5.56 10.25 25.59
N GLY A 424 -6.82 10.27 25.16
CA GLY A 424 -7.82 11.28 25.49
C GLY A 424 -7.54 12.64 24.87
N ILE A 425 -6.95 12.68 23.66
CA ILE A 425 -6.57 13.95 22.99
C ILE A 425 -7.79 14.73 22.43
N VAL A 426 -8.87 14.02 22.07
CA VAL A 426 -9.99 14.55 21.28
C VAL A 426 -10.66 15.79 21.90
N PRO A 427 -11.04 15.81 23.19
CA PRO A 427 -11.68 17.00 23.77
C PRO A 427 -10.79 18.24 23.72
N SER A 428 -9.48 18.07 23.93
CA SER A 428 -8.50 19.16 23.88
C SER A 428 -8.30 19.69 22.45
N LEU A 429 -8.37 18.83 21.43
CA LEU A 429 -8.33 19.26 20.03
C LEU A 429 -9.58 20.05 19.65
N LEU A 430 -10.77 19.59 20.05
CA LEU A 430 -12.03 20.30 19.78
C LEU A 430 -12.05 21.66 20.49
N GLN A 431 -11.66 21.70 21.77
CA GLN A 431 -11.53 22.96 22.52
C GLN A 431 -10.57 23.93 21.82
N LEU A 432 -9.43 23.44 21.33
CA LEU A 432 -8.46 24.26 20.61
C LEU A 432 -9.01 24.78 19.28
N LEU A 433 -9.65 23.90 18.50
CA LEU A 433 -10.22 24.24 17.19
C LEU A 433 -11.26 25.36 17.32
N PHE A 434 -12.09 25.33 18.37
CA PHE A 434 -13.14 26.31 18.62
C PHE A 434 -12.70 27.50 19.51
N SER A 435 -11.45 27.54 19.97
CA SER A 435 -10.97 28.59 20.88
C SER A 435 -10.73 29.92 20.16
N VAL A 436 -11.33 31.02 20.64
CA VAL A 436 -11.19 32.37 20.06
C VAL A 436 -9.88 33.07 20.46
N THR A 437 -8.99 32.40 21.21
CA THR A 437 -7.72 32.99 21.68
C THR A 437 -6.70 33.12 20.54
N SER A 438 -6.29 34.36 20.23
CA SER A 438 -5.36 34.67 19.13
C SER A 438 -4.03 33.92 19.20
N VAL A 439 -3.46 33.76 20.40
CA VAL A 439 -2.18 33.07 20.63
C VAL A 439 -2.24 31.58 20.24
N LEU A 440 -3.42 30.96 20.24
CA LEU A 440 -3.60 29.55 19.93
C LEU A 440 -3.91 29.29 18.45
N MET A 441 -4.03 30.33 17.63
CA MET A 441 -4.43 30.20 16.22
C MET A 441 -3.43 29.37 15.40
N THR A 442 -2.14 29.46 15.70
CA THR A 442 -1.07 28.66 15.05
C THR A 442 -1.21 27.16 15.32
N LEU A 443 -1.87 26.77 16.42
CA LEU A 443 -2.08 25.37 16.79
C LEU A 443 -3.34 24.77 16.12
N ARG A 444 -4.26 25.61 15.61
CA ARG A 444 -5.51 25.13 15.01
C ARG A 444 -5.27 24.32 13.75
N GLU A 445 -4.26 24.68 12.96
CA GLU A 445 -3.93 23.95 11.74
C GLU A 445 -3.54 22.48 12.00
N PRO A 446 -2.49 22.16 12.80
CA PRO A 446 -2.17 20.77 13.10
C PRO A 446 -3.31 20.06 13.85
N ALA A 447 -4.05 20.77 14.72
CA ALA A 447 -5.19 20.19 15.42
C ALA A 447 -6.33 19.79 14.45
N SER A 448 -6.67 20.64 13.48
CA SER A 448 -7.68 20.34 12.46
C SER A 448 -7.27 19.15 11.59
N ALA A 449 -5.98 19.03 11.25
CA ALA A 449 -5.47 17.89 10.49
C ALA A 449 -5.61 16.57 11.26
N ILE A 450 -5.29 16.57 12.56
CA ILE A 450 -5.46 15.38 13.41
C ILE A 450 -6.95 15.02 13.55
N LEU A 451 -7.82 16.00 13.74
CA LEU A 451 -9.28 15.78 13.83
C LEU A 451 -9.86 15.20 12.54
N ALA A 452 -9.42 15.67 11.36
CA ALA A 452 -9.82 15.10 10.07
C ALA A 452 -9.43 13.62 9.96
N ARG A 453 -8.21 13.26 10.38
CA ARG A 453 -7.73 11.87 10.38
C ARG A 453 -8.52 10.98 11.36
N ILE A 454 -8.83 11.51 12.54
CA ILE A 454 -9.69 10.83 13.52
C ILE A 454 -11.08 10.60 12.93
N ALA A 455 -11.70 11.62 12.35
CA ALA A 455 -13.04 11.51 11.74
C ALA A 455 -13.10 10.45 10.63
N LYS A 456 -12.01 10.29 9.87
CA LYS A 456 -11.88 9.27 8.81
C LYS A 456 -11.75 7.84 9.36
N SER A 457 -11.23 7.68 10.58
CA SER A 457 -10.82 6.37 11.11
C SER A 457 -11.72 5.85 12.22
N ASP A 458 -12.46 6.72 12.90
CA ASP A 458 -13.24 6.38 14.08
C ASP A 458 -14.59 7.14 14.12
N ALA A 459 -15.62 6.47 14.61
CA ALA A 459 -16.98 7.00 14.70
C ALA A 459 -17.19 7.96 15.89
N MET A 460 -16.21 8.14 16.78
CA MET A 460 -16.32 9.00 17.97
C MET A 460 -16.73 10.45 17.63
N LEU A 461 -16.31 10.96 16.48
CA LEU A 461 -16.66 12.31 16.03
C LEU A 461 -18.02 12.39 15.33
N VAL A 462 -18.74 11.27 15.16
CA VAL A 462 -20.09 11.23 14.59
C VAL A 462 -21.09 11.79 15.60
N ASN A 463 -21.08 13.11 15.74
CA ASN A 463 -21.95 13.87 16.62
C ASN A 463 -22.41 15.15 15.92
N HIS A 464 -23.72 15.41 15.95
CA HIS A 464 -24.32 16.57 15.33
C HIS A 464 -23.82 17.91 15.88
N ASP A 465 -23.57 18.03 17.18
CA ASP A 465 -23.10 19.29 17.79
C ASP A 465 -21.68 19.62 17.35
N ILE A 466 -20.81 18.60 17.28
CA ILE A 466 -19.44 18.74 16.77
C ILE A 466 -19.47 19.17 15.31
N ALA A 467 -20.31 18.52 14.51
CA ALA A 467 -20.40 18.83 13.09
C ALA A 467 -20.94 20.24 12.82
N LEU A 468 -21.96 20.69 13.57
CA LEU A 468 -22.47 22.06 13.46
C LEU A 468 -21.45 23.11 13.92
N GLN A 469 -20.67 22.82 14.97
CA GLN A 469 -19.57 23.70 15.40
C GLN A 469 -18.43 23.76 14.37
N MET A 470 -18.07 22.64 13.74
CA MET A 470 -17.10 22.63 12.64
C MET A 470 -17.60 23.46 11.43
N PHE A 471 -18.90 23.39 11.13
CA PHE A 471 -19.51 24.21 10.09
C PHE A 471 -19.47 25.71 10.40
N SER A 472 -19.75 26.12 11.64
CA SER A 472 -19.83 27.53 12.00
C SER A 472 -18.50 28.28 11.84
N ILE A 473 -17.37 27.58 11.98
CA ILE A 473 -16.03 28.15 11.81
C ILE A 473 -15.47 27.98 10.39
N LEU A 474 -16.14 27.26 9.50
CA LEU A 474 -15.64 26.93 8.17
C LEU A 474 -15.31 28.20 7.36
N ASN A 475 -16.24 29.15 7.27
CA ASN A 475 -16.04 30.42 6.55
C ASN A 475 -15.07 31.38 7.24
N LEU A 476 -14.75 31.14 8.51
CA LEU A 476 -13.88 31.99 9.33
C LEU A 476 -12.44 31.47 9.42
N SER A 477 -12.14 30.37 8.72
CA SER A 477 -10.88 29.64 8.82
C SER A 477 -10.00 29.85 7.59
N SER A 478 -8.69 29.62 7.73
CA SER A 478 -7.76 29.63 6.61
C SER A 478 -8.08 28.50 5.61
N PRO A 479 -7.66 28.59 4.33
CA PRO A 479 -7.91 27.55 3.34
C PRO A 479 -7.43 26.15 3.75
N VAL A 480 -6.33 26.07 4.51
CA VAL A 480 -5.78 24.79 5.02
C VAL A 480 -6.73 24.18 6.06
N ILE A 481 -7.19 24.98 7.02
CA ILE A 481 -8.14 24.53 8.04
C ILE A 481 -9.49 24.20 7.39
N GLN A 482 -9.97 25.01 6.44
CA GLN A 482 -11.19 24.74 5.67
C GLN A 482 -11.15 23.36 5.01
N HIS A 483 -10.02 23.02 4.37
CA HIS A 483 -9.84 21.70 3.77
C HIS A 483 -9.96 20.57 4.80
N HIS A 484 -9.26 20.67 5.94
CA HIS A 484 -9.35 19.66 7.00
C HIS A 484 -10.77 19.56 7.60
N LEU A 485 -11.46 20.69 7.79
CA LEU A 485 -12.84 20.72 8.28
C LEU A 485 -13.79 20.03 7.29
N LEU A 486 -13.67 20.30 6.00
CA LEU A 486 -14.47 19.65 4.96
C LEU A 486 -14.21 18.15 4.90
N GLU A 487 -12.95 17.70 5.03
CA GLU A 487 -12.61 16.28 5.12
C GLU A 487 -13.21 15.61 6.36
N ALA A 488 -13.12 16.27 7.52
CA ALA A 488 -13.70 15.78 8.77
C ALA A 488 -15.23 15.69 8.68
N LEU A 489 -15.89 16.76 8.21
CA LEU A 489 -17.33 16.84 8.04
C LEU A 489 -17.84 15.78 7.06
N ASN A 490 -17.16 15.57 5.93
CA ASN A 490 -17.53 14.51 4.99
C ASN A 490 -17.35 13.11 5.58
N SER A 491 -16.29 12.87 6.35
CA SER A 491 -16.07 11.59 7.03
C SER A 491 -17.16 11.33 8.08
N ILE A 492 -17.51 12.35 8.87
CA ILE A 492 -18.61 12.30 9.83
C ILE A 492 -19.95 12.03 9.12
N ALA A 493 -20.25 12.76 8.05
CA ALA A 493 -21.54 12.66 7.35
C ALA A 493 -21.70 11.35 6.56
N SER A 494 -20.61 10.79 6.04
CA SER A 494 -20.62 9.55 5.25
C SER A 494 -20.71 8.28 6.10
N HIS A 495 -20.52 8.38 7.42
CA HIS A 495 -20.64 7.25 8.32
C HIS A 495 -22.07 6.66 8.32
N SER A 496 -22.18 5.33 8.42
CA SER A 496 -23.47 4.62 8.35
C SER A 496 -24.46 5.05 9.44
N SER A 497 -23.96 5.35 10.64
CA SER A 497 -24.77 5.83 11.78
C SER A 497 -25.08 7.33 11.77
N ALA A 498 -24.60 8.10 10.78
CA ALA A 498 -24.69 9.55 10.78
C ALA A 498 -26.04 10.13 10.30
N SER A 499 -27.12 9.34 10.27
CA SER A 499 -28.45 9.79 9.81
C SER A 499 -28.97 11.00 10.60
N LYS A 500 -28.79 11.02 11.92
CA LYS A 500 -29.14 12.18 12.76
C LYS A 500 -28.28 13.40 12.42
N VAL A 501 -26.99 13.21 12.14
CA VAL A 501 -26.06 14.29 11.80
C VAL A 501 -26.44 14.92 10.45
N ARG A 502 -26.65 14.09 9.42
CA ARG A 502 -27.05 14.55 8.07
C ARG A 502 -28.38 15.31 8.11
N ARG A 503 -29.37 14.81 8.85
CA ARG A 503 -30.64 15.51 9.07
C ARG A 503 -30.43 16.88 9.73
N LYS A 504 -29.58 16.98 10.76
CA LYS A 504 -29.30 18.25 11.44
C LYS A 504 -28.53 19.24 10.55
N MET A 505 -27.58 18.75 9.74
CA MET A 505 -26.91 19.57 8.72
C MET A 505 -27.92 20.10 7.70
N LYS A 506 -28.85 19.27 7.24
CA LYS A 506 -29.95 19.67 6.36
C LYS A 506 -30.80 20.79 6.99
N GLU A 507 -31.28 20.60 8.22
CA GLU A 507 -32.11 21.59 8.94
C GLU A 507 -31.40 22.95 9.11
N ASN A 508 -30.07 22.97 9.16
CA ASN A 508 -29.26 24.17 9.31
C ASN A 508 -28.78 24.76 7.96
N GLY A 509 -29.30 24.29 6.83
CA GLY A 509 -28.97 24.85 5.52
C GLY A 509 -27.52 24.61 5.08
N SER A 510 -26.88 23.52 5.53
CA SER A 510 -25.45 23.25 5.25
C SER A 510 -25.09 23.26 3.76
N ILE A 511 -25.97 22.82 2.85
CA ILE A 511 -25.69 22.90 1.40
C ILE A 511 -25.48 24.35 0.96
N GLN A 512 -26.35 25.28 1.39
CA GLN A 512 -26.24 26.69 1.02
C GLN A 512 -24.93 27.31 1.50
N LEU A 513 -24.47 26.93 2.70
CA LEU A 513 -23.18 27.35 3.25
C LEU A 513 -21.98 26.77 2.49
N LEU A 514 -22.15 25.66 1.78
CA LEU A 514 -21.11 25.01 0.98
C LEU A 514 -21.01 25.55 -0.46
N LEU A 515 -22.07 26.16 -0.99
CA LEU A 515 -22.10 26.67 -2.37
C LEU A 515 -20.96 27.62 -2.73
N PRO A 516 -20.54 28.57 -1.86
CA PRO A 516 -19.41 29.46 -2.17
C PRO A 516 -18.12 28.69 -2.46
N PHE A 517 -17.91 27.53 -1.82
CA PHE A 517 -16.71 26.70 -1.97
C PHE A 517 -16.63 25.98 -3.32
N LEU A 518 -17.72 25.93 -4.10
CA LEU A 518 -17.72 25.32 -5.42
C LEU A 518 -16.92 26.12 -6.45
N ASN A 519 -16.75 27.42 -6.20
CA ASN A 519 -16.01 28.35 -7.05
C ASN A 519 -14.60 28.67 -6.52
N GLU A 520 -14.16 27.99 -5.46
CA GLU A 520 -12.84 28.22 -4.87
C GLU A 520 -11.70 27.80 -5.82
N THR A 521 -10.61 28.57 -5.79
CA THR A 521 -9.42 28.29 -6.60
C THR A 521 -8.65 27.08 -6.08
N ASN A 522 -8.68 26.85 -4.77
CA ASN A 522 -8.03 25.71 -4.14
C ASN A 522 -8.83 24.42 -4.41
N ALA A 523 -8.27 23.56 -5.27
CA ALA A 523 -8.87 22.30 -5.66
C ALA A 523 -9.18 21.38 -4.46
N LYS A 524 -8.32 21.35 -3.42
CA LYS A 524 -8.55 20.48 -2.25
C LYS A 524 -9.77 20.90 -1.45
N THR A 525 -9.95 22.21 -1.24
CA THR A 525 -11.12 22.77 -0.56
C THR A 525 -12.38 22.55 -1.39
N ARG A 526 -12.31 22.87 -2.69
CA ARG A 526 -13.42 22.66 -3.62
C ARG A 526 -13.87 21.20 -3.65
N ILE A 527 -12.95 20.24 -3.81
CA ILE A 527 -13.23 18.79 -3.76
C ILE A 527 -13.88 18.40 -2.43
N GLY A 528 -13.37 18.92 -1.30
CA GLY A 528 -13.95 18.65 0.03
C GLY A 528 -15.42 19.09 0.12
N ALA A 529 -15.74 20.28 -0.39
CA ALA A 529 -17.10 20.79 -0.45
C ALA A 529 -17.99 19.95 -1.37
N PHE A 530 -17.49 19.61 -2.57
CA PHE A 530 -18.19 18.72 -3.51
C PHE A 530 -18.52 17.37 -2.87
N ASN A 531 -17.56 16.74 -2.19
CA ASN A 531 -17.76 15.44 -1.55
C ASN A 531 -18.82 15.52 -0.45
N LEU A 532 -18.79 16.57 0.36
CA LEU A 532 -19.78 16.78 1.41
C LEU A 532 -21.18 17.04 0.84
N ILE A 533 -21.31 17.87 -0.20
CA ILE A 533 -22.60 18.07 -0.89
C ILE A 533 -23.09 16.76 -1.49
N TYR A 534 -22.23 15.97 -2.13
CA TYR A 534 -22.61 14.66 -2.66
C TYR A 534 -23.11 13.72 -1.56
N THR A 535 -22.42 13.65 -0.42
CA THR A 535 -22.83 12.84 0.72
C THR A 535 -24.21 13.28 1.25
N LEU A 536 -24.44 14.59 1.40
CA LEU A 536 -25.72 15.12 1.87
C LEU A 536 -26.84 14.95 0.84
N SER A 537 -26.53 15.06 -0.45
CA SER A 537 -27.50 14.98 -1.55
C SER A 537 -28.23 13.64 -1.63
N LYS A 538 -27.63 12.55 -1.12
CA LYS A 538 -28.23 11.20 -1.13
C LYS A 538 -29.53 11.11 -0.30
N GLU A 539 -29.69 11.97 0.70
CA GLU A 539 -30.90 12.01 1.56
C GLU A 539 -31.77 13.24 1.30
N LEU A 540 -31.34 14.11 0.38
CA LEU A 540 -31.92 15.43 0.12
C LEU A 540 -32.65 15.50 -1.21
N SER A 541 -32.93 14.36 -1.86
CA SER A 541 -33.38 14.29 -3.26
C SER A 541 -34.39 15.38 -3.57
N ASP A 542 -35.50 15.45 -2.85
CA ASP A 542 -36.67 16.26 -3.21
C ASP A 542 -36.45 17.78 -3.11
N GLU A 543 -35.57 18.24 -2.22
CA GLU A 543 -35.29 19.67 -1.99
C GLU A 543 -33.98 20.14 -2.65
N LEU A 544 -33.18 19.20 -3.18
CA LEU A 544 -31.82 19.47 -3.66
C LEU A 544 -31.78 20.51 -4.78
N THR A 545 -32.74 20.46 -5.71
CA THR A 545 -32.82 21.43 -6.81
C THR A 545 -32.98 22.86 -6.30
N GLU A 546 -33.83 23.06 -5.28
CA GLU A 546 -34.10 24.37 -4.70
C GLU A 546 -32.88 24.90 -3.95
N GLN A 547 -32.17 24.03 -3.22
CA GLN A 547 -30.98 24.42 -2.47
C GLN A 547 -29.80 24.77 -3.37
N LEU A 548 -29.60 24.07 -4.50
CA LEU A 548 -28.51 24.37 -5.44
C LEU A 548 -28.81 25.60 -6.30
N GLY A 549 -30.04 25.72 -6.82
CA GLY A 549 -30.40 26.76 -7.79
C GLY A 549 -29.74 26.59 -9.17
N GLU A 550 -30.18 27.40 -10.14
CA GLU A 550 -29.78 27.27 -11.55
C GLU A 550 -28.28 27.51 -11.78
N THR A 551 -27.72 28.56 -11.17
CA THR A 551 -26.31 28.94 -11.33
C THR A 551 -25.36 27.83 -10.89
N HIS A 552 -25.61 27.20 -9.74
CA HIS A 552 -24.74 26.14 -9.24
C HIS A 552 -24.92 24.83 -10.02
N LEU A 553 -26.13 24.51 -10.49
CA LEU A 553 -26.32 23.37 -11.40
C LEU A 553 -25.50 23.52 -12.68
N ILE A 554 -25.51 24.71 -13.30
CA ILE A 554 -24.67 25.00 -14.48
C ILE A 554 -23.18 24.87 -14.12
N THR A 555 -22.78 25.38 -12.95
CA THR A 555 -21.40 25.28 -12.46
C THR A 555 -20.95 23.82 -12.30
N ILE A 556 -21.80 22.97 -11.74
CA ILE A 556 -21.53 21.53 -11.56
C ILE A 556 -21.38 20.83 -12.92
N VAL A 557 -22.21 21.18 -13.92
CA VAL A 557 -22.07 20.66 -15.30
C VAL A 557 -20.76 21.14 -15.95
N ASN A 558 -20.38 22.40 -15.75
CA ASN A 558 -19.11 22.94 -16.25
C ASN A 558 -17.90 22.25 -15.61
N ILE A 559 -17.96 21.93 -14.31
CA ILE A 559 -16.89 21.18 -13.63
C ILE A 559 -16.80 19.76 -14.17
N LEU A 560 -17.94 19.10 -14.38
CA LEU A 560 -17.98 17.77 -15.00
C LEU A 560 -17.35 17.77 -16.40
N SER A 561 -17.52 18.83 -17.18
CA SER A 561 -16.96 18.94 -18.54
C SER A 561 -15.49 19.36 -18.58
N SER A 562 -15.06 20.28 -17.70
CA SER A 562 -13.76 20.95 -17.80
C SER A 562 -12.70 20.48 -16.80
N SER A 563 -13.08 19.80 -15.71
CA SER A 563 -12.11 19.39 -14.69
C SER A 563 -11.13 18.33 -15.23
N THR A 564 -9.86 18.42 -14.80
CA THR A 564 -8.85 17.39 -15.04
C THR A 564 -8.89 16.28 -13.99
N SER A 565 -9.55 16.50 -12.85
CA SER A 565 -9.64 15.54 -11.76
C SER A 565 -10.81 14.59 -11.94
N GLU A 566 -10.52 13.29 -12.10
CA GLU A 566 -11.56 12.26 -12.18
C GLU A 566 -12.41 12.19 -10.91
N SER A 567 -11.84 12.54 -9.74
CA SER A 567 -12.58 12.63 -8.47
C SER A 567 -13.62 13.76 -8.50
N GLU A 568 -13.24 14.94 -8.99
CA GLU A 568 -14.20 16.06 -9.14
C GLU A 568 -15.33 15.70 -10.11
N LYS A 569 -15.00 15.05 -11.24
CA LYS A 569 -16.01 14.59 -12.21
C LYS A 569 -16.94 13.56 -11.58
N ALA A 570 -16.40 12.56 -10.87
CA ALA A 570 -17.19 11.50 -10.23
C ALA A 570 -18.19 12.10 -9.24
N THR A 571 -17.74 13.02 -8.39
CA THR A 571 -18.57 13.68 -7.39
C THR A 571 -19.59 14.62 -8.02
N ALA A 572 -19.21 15.42 -9.02
CA ALA A 572 -20.12 16.28 -9.76
C ALA A 572 -21.24 15.47 -10.44
N ALA A 573 -20.88 14.39 -11.14
CA ALA A 573 -21.85 13.48 -11.73
C ALA A 573 -22.76 12.84 -10.66
N GLY A 574 -22.19 12.51 -9.50
CA GLY A 574 -22.93 11.97 -8.36
C GLY A 574 -24.02 12.92 -7.85
N ILE A 575 -23.69 14.20 -7.65
CA ILE A 575 -24.64 15.23 -7.23
C ILE A 575 -25.77 15.35 -8.26
N LEU A 576 -25.44 15.42 -9.55
CA LEU A 576 -26.43 15.52 -10.63
C LEU A 576 -27.33 14.28 -10.71
N SER A 577 -26.79 13.10 -10.42
CA SER A 577 -27.56 11.84 -10.41
C SER A 577 -28.58 11.76 -9.27
N ASN A 578 -28.35 12.47 -8.16
CA ASN A 578 -29.22 12.46 -6.98
C ASN A 578 -30.38 13.48 -7.05
N LEU A 579 -30.42 14.35 -8.06
CA LEU A 579 -31.55 15.26 -8.29
C LEU A 579 -32.85 14.45 -8.53
N PRO A 580 -34.05 14.95 -8.16
CA PRO A 580 -35.31 14.21 -8.37
C PRO A 580 -35.60 13.96 -9.83
N VAL A 581 -35.75 12.69 -10.23
CA VAL A 581 -35.90 12.28 -11.63
C VAL A 581 -37.06 13.00 -12.34
N ASN A 582 -38.15 13.29 -11.63
CA ASN A 582 -39.36 13.93 -12.18
C ASN A 582 -39.34 15.48 -12.12
N ASP A 583 -38.27 16.10 -11.62
CA ASP A 583 -38.13 17.55 -11.58
C ASP A 583 -37.91 18.12 -12.98
N LYS A 584 -38.94 18.76 -13.52
CA LYS A 584 -38.94 19.39 -14.85
C LYS A 584 -38.00 20.59 -14.92
N LYS A 585 -37.95 21.41 -13.86
CA LYS A 585 -37.13 22.62 -13.81
C LYS A 585 -35.65 22.25 -13.83
N ALA A 586 -35.24 21.28 -13.00
CA ALA A 586 -33.88 20.75 -13.02
C ALA A 586 -33.54 20.20 -14.42
N THR A 587 -34.44 19.39 -15.00
CA THR A 587 -34.22 18.80 -16.32
C THR A 587 -34.02 19.85 -17.41
N ASP A 588 -34.80 20.94 -17.42
CA ASP A 588 -34.64 22.02 -18.39
C ASP A 588 -33.33 22.80 -18.20
N ILE A 589 -32.89 23.02 -16.95
CA ILE A 589 -31.59 23.64 -16.64
C ILE A 589 -30.44 22.77 -17.18
N LEU A 590 -30.48 21.45 -16.91
CA LEU A 590 -29.44 20.52 -17.36
C LEU A 590 -29.39 20.39 -18.89
N LYS A 591 -30.53 20.52 -19.57
CA LYS A 591 -30.60 20.59 -21.04
C LYS A 591 -29.94 21.86 -21.56
N LYS A 592 -30.25 23.03 -20.99
CA LYS A 592 -29.60 24.31 -21.35
C LYS A 592 -28.09 24.27 -21.13
N ALA A 593 -27.64 23.57 -20.10
CA ALA A 593 -26.23 23.37 -19.78
C ALA A 593 -25.52 22.31 -20.66
N ASN A 594 -26.19 21.74 -21.67
CA ASN A 594 -25.63 20.71 -22.57
C ASN A 594 -25.11 19.45 -21.84
N LEU A 595 -25.78 19.01 -20.77
CA LEU A 595 -25.32 17.87 -19.97
C LEU A 595 -25.18 16.56 -20.79
N LEU A 596 -26.14 16.22 -21.66
CA LEU A 596 -26.10 14.95 -22.40
C LEU A 596 -24.88 14.83 -23.33
N PRO A 597 -24.56 15.83 -24.17
CA PRO A 597 -23.31 15.84 -24.93
C PRO A 597 -22.06 15.67 -24.06
N VAL A 598 -22.01 16.32 -22.89
CA VAL A 598 -20.88 16.22 -21.96
C VAL A 598 -20.71 14.78 -21.46
N VAL A 599 -21.77 14.16 -20.94
CA VAL A 599 -21.66 12.79 -20.40
C VAL A 599 -21.35 11.77 -21.49
N VAL A 600 -21.90 11.93 -22.70
CA VAL A 600 -21.61 11.04 -23.84
C VAL A 600 -20.16 11.18 -24.29
N SER A 601 -19.61 12.39 -24.29
CA SER A 601 -18.19 12.64 -24.59
C SER A 601 -17.27 11.95 -23.56
N ILE A 602 -17.56 12.12 -22.26
CA ILE A 602 -16.80 11.46 -21.18
C ILE A 602 -16.84 9.94 -21.35
N MET A 603 -18.04 9.38 -21.56
CA MET A 603 -18.22 7.95 -21.76
C MET A 603 -17.51 7.43 -23.02
N SER A 604 -17.40 8.24 -24.08
CA SER A 604 -16.68 7.86 -25.31
C SER A 604 -15.17 7.88 -25.11
N SER A 605 -14.64 8.88 -24.40
CA SER A 605 -13.20 9.03 -24.16
C SER A 605 -12.59 7.89 -23.34
N LYS A 606 -13.30 7.39 -22.31
CA LYS A 606 -12.84 6.28 -21.47
C LYS A 606 -12.70 4.94 -22.20
N GLN A 607 -13.30 4.82 -23.39
CA GLN A 607 -13.26 3.59 -24.18
C GLN A 607 -11.95 3.43 -24.95
N ALA A 608 -11.28 4.54 -25.26
CA ALA A 608 -10.00 4.52 -25.98
C ALA A 608 -8.83 4.11 -25.06
N SER A 609 -8.99 4.29 -23.75
CA SER A 609 -8.01 3.92 -22.74
C SER A 609 -8.30 2.51 -22.20
N SER A 610 -7.71 1.48 -22.81
CA SER A 610 -7.81 0.06 -22.43
C SER A 610 -7.00 -0.31 -21.19
N SER A 611 -6.96 0.54 -20.17
CA SER A 611 -6.24 0.31 -18.92
C SER A 611 -7.19 -0.04 -17.78
N SER A 612 -6.77 -0.93 -16.88
CA SER A 612 -7.43 -1.36 -15.64
C SER A 612 -8.38 -0.31 -15.04
N THR A 613 -9.66 -0.67 -14.85
CA THR A 613 -10.68 0.20 -14.26
C THR A 613 -10.34 0.53 -12.80
N THR A 614 -10.05 1.80 -12.52
CA THR A 614 -9.86 2.27 -11.14
C THR A 614 -11.22 2.40 -10.43
N PRO A 615 -11.29 2.28 -9.08
CA PRO A 615 -12.54 2.44 -8.33
C PRO A 615 -13.25 3.78 -8.59
N LEU A 616 -12.48 4.87 -8.71
CA LEU A 616 -13.00 6.20 -9.04
C LEU A 616 -13.61 6.24 -10.45
N SER A 617 -13.00 5.52 -11.41
CA SER A 617 -13.55 5.40 -12.75
C SER A 617 -14.88 4.63 -12.74
N SER A 618 -15.01 3.58 -11.92
CA SER A 618 -16.28 2.85 -11.73
C SER A 618 -17.36 3.80 -11.20
N GLN A 619 -17.06 4.54 -10.13
CA GLN A 619 -18.01 5.46 -9.50
C GLN A 619 -18.50 6.55 -10.47
N LEU A 620 -17.61 7.12 -11.30
CA LEU A 620 -18.00 8.09 -12.34
C LEU A 620 -18.98 7.47 -13.34
N VAL A 621 -18.68 6.26 -13.83
CA VAL A 621 -19.54 5.54 -14.80
C VAL A 621 -20.91 5.23 -14.20
N GLU A 622 -20.95 4.76 -12.95
CA GLU A 622 -22.20 4.51 -12.22
C GLU A 622 -23.03 5.78 -12.07
N ASN A 623 -22.41 6.88 -11.65
CA ASN A 623 -23.07 8.17 -11.48
C ASN A 623 -23.61 8.70 -12.82
N ILE A 624 -22.84 8.58 -13.92
CA ILE A 624 -23.31 8.92 -15.26
C ILE A 624 -24.53 8.07 -15.64
N ALA A 625 -24.50 6.76 -15.42
CA ALA A 625 -25.66 5.90 -15.67
C ALA A 625 -26.89 6.36 -14.87
N GLY A 626 -26.68 6.85 -13.64
CA GLY A 626 -27.74 7.43 -12.80
C GLY A 626 -28.29 8.76 -13.34
N ILE A 627 -27.46 9.60 -13.95
CA ILE A 627 -27.93 10.80 -14.65
C ILE A 627 -28.84 10.40 -15.82
N LEU A 628 -28.47 9.37 -16.59
CA LEU A 628 -29.19 8.98 -17.80
C LEU A 628 -30.62 8.50 -17.51
N THR A 629 -30.89 7.93 -16.33
CA THR A 629 -32.25 7.49 -15.95
C THR A 629 -33.26 8.63 -15.94
N ARG A 630 -32.82 9.88 -15.69
CA ARG A 630 -33.66 11.08 -15.79
C ARG A 630 -34.19 11.31 -17.20
N PHE A 631 -33.37 11.03 -18.21
CA PHE A 631 -33.70 11.35 -19.60
C PHE A 631 -34.46 10.22 -20.30
N THR A 632 -34.67 9.09 -19.63
CA THR A 632 -35.35 7.91 -20.18
C THR A 632 -36.75 7.68 -19.60
N VAL A 633 -37.24 8.53 -18.70
CA VAL A 633 -38.54 8.36 -18.03
C VAL A 633 -39.70 8.15 -19.02
N THR A 634 -40.52 7.14 -18.77
CA THR A 634 -41.61 6.67 -19.64
C THR A 634 -42.71 7.71 -19.87
N SER A 635 -42.99 8.54 -18.86
CA SER A 635 -44.03 9.57 -18.89
C SER A 635 -43.71 10.75 -19.81
N ASN A 636 -42.48 10.86 -20.33
CA ASN A 636 -42.07 11.99 -21.18
C ASN A 636 -41.38 11.54 -22.49
N PRO A 637 -42.16 11.14 -23.51
CA PRO A 637 -41.61 10.71 -24.80
C PRO A 637 -40.76 11.76 -25.52
N LYS A 638 -41.06 13.06 -25.31
CA LYS A 638 -40.25 14.16 -25.90
C LYS A 638 -38.84 14.18 -25.30
N LEU A 639 -38.72 13.92 -24.00
CA LEU A 639 -37.42 13.83 -23.34
C LEU A 639 -36.65 12.58 -23.77
N GLN A 640 -37.33 11.45 -23.94
CA GLN A 640 -36.74 10.22 -24.50
C GLN A 640 -36.20 10.43 -25.92
N LEU A 641 -36.95 11.14 -26.78
CA LEU A 641 -36.50 11.50 -28.12
C LEU A 641 -35.24 12.37 -28.07
N TYR A 642 -35.24 13.41 -27.23
CA TYR A 642 -34.06 14.24 -27.00
C TYR A 642 -32.83 13.41 -26.53
N ALA A 643 -33.04 12.43 -25.64
CA ALA A 643 -31.98 11.52 -25.21
C ALA A 643 -31.44 10.68 -26.37
N ALA A 644 -32.33 10.12 -27.19
CA ALA A 644 -31.96 9.31 -28.34
C ALA A 644 -31.23 10.11 -29.43
N GLU A 645 -31.64 11.36 -29.69
CA GLU A 645 -30.95 12.29 -30.58
C GLU A 645 -29.52 12.60 -30.12
N ASN A 646 -29.32 12.67 -28.79
CA ASN A 646 -28.01 12.87 -28.16
C ASN A 646 -27.19 11.57 -27.99
N LYS A 647 -27.52 10.49 -28.71
CA LYS A 647 -26.76 9.22 -28.71
C LYS A 647 -26.69 8.53 -27.33
N VAL A 648 -27.69 8.72 -26.46
CA VAL A 648 -27.74 8.05 -25.15
C VAL A 648 -27.89 6.53 -25.29
N ILE A 649 -28.70 6.04 -26.23
CA ILE A 649 -29.00 4.59 -26.35
C ILE A 649 -27.74 3.74 -26.60
N PRO A 650 -26.84 4.08 -27.55
CA PRO A 650 -25.57 3.37 -27.70
C PRO A 650 -24.71 3.33 -26.44
N VAL A 651 -24.69 4.42 -25.66
CA VAL A 651 -23.96 4.46 -24.38
C VAL A 651 -24.57 3.48 -23.39
N LEU A 652 -25.90 3.43 -23.26
CA LEU A 652 -26.59 2.47 -22.39
C LEU A 652 -26.32 1.02 -22.79
N VAL A 653 -26.38 0.70 -24.09
CA VAL A 653 -26.09 -0.66 -24.58
C VAL A 653 -24.64 -1.07 -24.27
N LYS A 654 -23.71 -0.12 -24.38
CA LYS A 654 -22.32 -0.37 -24.02
C LYS A 654 -22.13 -0.59 -22.51
N LEU A 655 -22.81 0.20 -21.67
CA LEU A 655 -22.78 0.04 -20.22
C LEU A 655 -23.27 -1.35 -19.77
N LEU A 656 -24.21 -1.97 -20.50
CA LEU A 656 -24.62 -3.35 -20.23
C LEU A 656 -23.48 -4.37 -20.45
N SER A 657 -22.61 -4.11 -21.43
CA SER A 657 -21.54 -5.03 -21.80
C SER A 657 -20.31 -4.88 -20.90
N ASP A 658 -19.88 -3.64 -20.68
CA ASP A 658 -18.57 -3.34 -20.09
C ASP A 658 -18.64 -2.56 -18.77
N GLY A 659 -19.84 -2.22 -18.29
CA GLY A 659 -20.04 -1.38 -17.12
C GLY A 659 -19.93 -2.15 -15.79
N PRO A 660 -19.68 -1.45 -14.67
CA PRO A 660 -19.82 -2.05 -13.33
C PRO A 660 -21.29 -2.39 -13.05
N ILE A 661 -21.53 -3.30 -12.10
CA ILE A 661 -22.86 -3.84 -11.76
C ILE A 661 -23.93 -2.75 -11.60
N ILE A 662 -23.67 -1.70 -10.82
CA ILE A 662 -24.63 -0.60 -10.59
C ILE A 662 -24.94 0.15 -11.90
N ALA A 663 -23.95 0.32 -12.78
CA ALA A 663 -24.15 0.95 -14.08
C ALA A 663 -24.97 0.04 -15.02
N LYS A 664 -24.73 -1.28 -15.00
CA LYS A 664 -25.55 -2.26 -15.73
C LYS A 664 -27.01 -2.21 -15.29
N CYS A 665 -27.27 -2.21 -13.97
CA CYS A 665 -28.63 -2.06 -13.42
C CYS A 665 -29.33 -0.80 -13.94
N ARG A 666 -28.66 0.36 -13.83
CA ARG A 666 -29.20 1.66 -14.26
C ARG A 666 -29.40 1.72 -15.77
N ALA A 667 -28.47 1.15 -16.55
CA ALA A 667 -28.59 1.08 -18.00
C ALA A 667 -29.76 0.20 -18.46
N ALA A 668 -29.91 -0.99 -17.86
CA ALA A 668 -31.03 -1.89 -18.12
C ALA A 668 -32.37 -1.24 -17.77
N MET A 669 -32.45 -0.56 -16.62
CA MET A 669 -33.63 0.20 -16.22
C MET A 669 -33.97 1.32 -17.24
N SER A 670 -32.99 2.10 -17.67
CA SER A 670 -33.17 3.13 -18.70
C SER A 670 -33.66 2.56 -20.04
N LEU A 671 -33.11 1.43 -20.46
CA LEU A 671 -33.52 0.74 -21.68
C LEU A 671 -34.93 0.16 -21.57
N ALA A 672 -35.32 -0.37 -20.41
CA ALA A 672 -36.68 -0.81 -20.14
C ALA A 672 -37.66 0.37 -20.25
N GLN A 673 -37.34 1.51 -19.64
CA GLN A 673 -38.19 2.71 -19.70
C GLN A 673 -38.37 3.24 -21.13
N LEU A 674 -37.32 3.20 -21.94
CA LEU A 674 -37.40 3.56 -23.36
C LEU A 674 -38.27 2.59 -24.16
N SER A 675 -38.06 1.29 -23.97
CA SER A 675 -38.73 0.23 -24.72
C SER A 675 -40.24 0.13 -24.45
N GLN A 676 -40.69 0.55 -23.26
CA GLN A 676 -42.12 0.61 -22.93
C GLN A 676 -42.94 1.47 -23.93
N ASN A 677 -42.34 2.51 -24.52
CA ASN A 677 -43.00 3.35 -25.53
C ASN A 677 -42.79 2.85 -26.97
N SER A 678 -41.97 1.81 -27.20
CA SER A 678 -41.63 1.34 -28.56
C SER A 678 -42.85 0.94 -29.36
N LEU A 679 -43.79 0.25 -28.73
CA LEU A 679 -45.00 -0.25 -29.36
C LEU A 679 -45.89 0.92 -29.82
N ASN A 680 -46.08 1.93 -28.99
CA ASN A 680 -46.89 3.12 -29.29
C ASN A 680 -46.28 4.03 -30.36
N LEU A 681 -44.95 4.03 -30.47
CA LEU A 681 -44.21 4.90 -31.40
C LEU A 681 -43.84 4.21 -32.73
N ARG A 682 -44.20 2.92 -32.91
CA ARG A 682 -43.90 2.16 -34.13
C ARG A 682 -44.67 2.70 -35.34
N LYS A 683 -44.04 2.72 -36.52
CA LYS A 683 -44.75 3.00 -37.78
C LYS A 683 -45.40 1.71 -38.29
N SER A 684 -46.72 1.76 -38.52
CA SER A 684 -47.47 0.60 -38.98
C SER A 684 -47.05 0.16 -40.39
N LYS A 685 -47.37 -1.09 -40.72
CA LYS A 685 -47.10 -1.73 -42.01
C LYS A 685 -47.87 -1.09 -43.19
N THR A 686 -48.92 -0.32 -42.91
CA THR A 686 -49.78 0.29 -43.95
C THR A 686 -49.15 1.56 -44.52
N PRO A 687 -48.89 1.66 -45.83
CA PRO A 687 -48.23 2.81 -46.42
C PRO A 687 -49.20 3.99 -46.45
N ARG A 688 -49.06 4.95 -45.52
CA ARG A 688 -49.58 6.30 -45.77
C ARG A 688 -48.55 7.04 -46.62
N TRP A 689 -48.80 7.07 -47.93
CA TRP A 689 -48.26 8.03 -48.90
C TRP A 689 -46.84 8.54 -48.58
N LEU A 690 -45.84 7.67 -48.71
CA LEU A 690 -44.42 8.06 -48.66
C LEU A 690 -43.77 7.67 -49.99
N CYS A 691 -43.22 8.66 -50.70
CA CYS A 691 -42.55 8.49 -51.99
C CYS A 691 -41.21 7.73 -51.91
N VAL A 692 -40.81 7.25 -50.72
CA VAL A 692 -39.62 6.44 -50.50
C VAL A 692 -39.96 5.32 -49.50
N PRO A 693 -39.87 4.03 -49.88
CA PRO A 693 -40.08 2.92 -48.96
C PRO A 693 -38.95 2.87 -47.91
N PRO A 694 -39.24 2.54 -46.63
CA PRO A 694 -38.20 2.33 -45.62
C PRO A 694 -37.27 1.16 -46.00
N SER A 695 -36.01 1.17 -45.57
CA SER A 695 -35.09 0.06 -45.80
C SER A 695 -35.61 -1.26 -45.21
N SER A 696 -35.32 -2.39 -45.87
CA SER A 696 -35.64 -3.74 -45.37
C SER A 696 -35.04 -4.00 -43.98
N GLU A 697 -33.88 -3.40 -43.69
CA GLU A 697 -33.21 -3.44 -42.39
C GLU A 697 -33.99 -2.75 -41.26
N ALA A 698 -34.93 -1.84 -41.57
CA ALA A 698 -35.74 -1.14 -40.57
C ALA A 698 -36.93 -1.98 -40.06
N PHE A 699 -37.30 -3.06 -40.75
CA PHE A 699 -38.40 -3.92 -40.31
C PHE A 699 -38.01 -4.73 -39.06
N CYS A 700 -38.86 -4.72 -38.04
CA CYS A 700 -38.65 -5.46 -36.79
C CYS A 700 -39.61 -6.64 -36.70
N GLU A 701 -39.06 -7.85 -36.55
CA GLU A 701 -39.83 -9.09 -36.42
C GLU A 701 -40.66 -9.12 -35.12
N VAL A 702 -40.17 -8.52 -34.03
CA VAL A 702 -40.89 -8.45 -32.75
C VAL A 702 -42.09 -7.50 -32.79
N HIS A 703 -41.89 -6.27 -33.24
CA HIS A 703 -42.95 -5.25 -33.27
C HIS A 703 -43.83 -5.30 -34.53
N ASN A 704 -43.53 -6.20 -35.47
CA ASN A 704 -44.23 -6.36 -36.75
C ASN A 704 -44.44 -5.02 -37.49
N GLY A 705 -43.38 -4.21 -37.58
CA GLY A 705 -43.42 -2.85 -38.12
C GLY A 705 -42.03 -2.23 -38.28
N TYR A 706 -41.98 -0.98 -38.76
CA TYR A 706 -40.70 -0.30 -38.97
C TYR A 706 -40.20 0.34 -37.67
N CYS A 707 -39.08 -0.18 -37.16
CA CYS A 707 -38.45 0.25 -35.93
C CYS A 707 -37.12 0.95 -36.16
N PHE A 708 -36.81 1.94 -35.33
CA PHE A 708 -35.57 2.69 -35.35
C PHE A 708 -35.16 3.03 -33.92
N VAL A 709 -33.85 2.96 -33.66
CA VAL A 709 -33.27 3.31 -32.36
C VAL A 709 -33.66 4.72 -31.92
N LYS A 710 -33.64 5.69 -32.83
CA LYS A 710 -33.89 7.11 -32.50
C LYS A 710 -35.35 7.47 -32.28
N SER A 711 -36.28 6.87 -33.00
CA SER A 711 -37.69 7.32 -33.02
C SER A 711 -38.66 6.44 -32.25
N ASN A 712 -38.36 5.15 -32.07
CA ASN A 712 -39.18 4.24 -31.28
C ASN A 712 -38.38 3.38 -30.32
N PHE A 713 -37.11 3.69 -30.09
CA PHE A 713 -36.31 3.13 -29.00
C PHE A 713 -36.23 1.60 -28.95
N CYS A 714 -36.40 0.93 -30.10
CA CYS A 714 -36.52 -0.52 -30.17
C CYS A 714 -35.24 -1.24 -29.73
N LEU A 715 -35.35 -2.08 -28.70
CA LEU A 715 -34.23 -2.85 -28.13
C LEU A 715 -33.59 -3.83 -29.12
N VAL A 716 -34.40 -4.42 -30.00
CA VAL A 716 -33.91 -5.33 -31.05
C VAL A 716 -33.00 -4.58 -32.01
N LYS A 717 -33.42 -3.39 -32.45
CA LYS A 717 -32.65 -2.57 -33.40
C LYS A 717 -31.46 -1.87 -32.77
N SER A 718 -31.47 -1.65 -31.45
CA SER A 718 -30.30 -1.11 -30.74
C SER A 718 -29.25 -2.16 -30.39
N GLY A 719 -29.55 -3.46 -30.58
CA GLY A 719 -28.66 -4.55 -30.18
C GLY A 719 -28.57 -4.72 -28.65
N ALA A 720 -29.57 -4.24 -27.91
CA ALA A 720 -29.57 -4.29 -26.45
C ALA A 720 -29.87 -5.69 -25.89
N VAL A 721 -30.60 -6.52 -26.63
CA VAL A 721 -31.11 -7.82 -26.12
C VAL A 721 -29.98 -8.82 -25.80
N PRO A 722 -28.97 -9.04 -26.65
CA PRO A 722 -27.90 -9.99 -26.31
C PRO A 722 -27.10 -9.60 -25.04
N PRO A 723 -26.68 -8.33 -24.84
CA PRO A 723 -26.07 -7.92 -23.58
C PRO A 723 -26.98 -8.10 -22.35
N LEU A 724 -28.30 -7.90 -22.49
CA LEU A 724 -29.25 -8.15 -21.40
C LEU A 724 -29.31 -9.62 -21.01
N ILE A 725 -29.24 -10.54 -21.99
CA ILE A 725 -29.21 -11.98 -21.73
C ILE A 725 -27.90 -12.40 -21.05
N ARG A 726 -26.76 -11.88 -21.52
CA ARG A 726 -25.45 -12.15 -20.89
C ARG A 726 -25.39 -11.77 -19.41
N ILE A 727 -26.12 -10.74 -19.00
CA ILE A 727 -26.24 -10.37 -17.58
C ILE A 727 -26.87 -11.53 -16.79
N LEU A 728 -27.96 -12.12 -17.29
CA LEU A 728 -28.66 -13.24 -16.65
C LEU A 728 -27.82 -14.52 -16.62
N GLU A 729 -27.02 -14.74 -17.67
CA GLU A 729 -26.10 -15.88 -17.76
C GLU A 729 -24.97 -15.82 -16.71
N GLY A 730 -24.52 -14.61 -16.39
CA GLY A 730 -23.45 -14.34 -15.44
C GLY A 730 -23.83 -14.62 -13.99
N ASP A 731 -22.92 -14.24 -13.08
CA ASP A 731 -23.09 -14.43 -11.63
C ASP A 731 -23.59 -13.17 -10.90
N GLU A 732 -23.74 -12.08 -11.64
CA GLU A 732 -24.09 -10.73 -11.20
C GLU A 732 -25.61 -10.55 -10.96
N ARG A 733 -26.13 -11.12 -9.86
CA ARG A 733 -27.58 -11.21 -9.59
C ARG A 733 -28.29 -9.87 -9.36
N GLU A 734 -27.57 -8.83 -8.95
CA GLU A 734 -28.15 -7.51 -8.68
C GLU A 734 -28.69 -6.81 -9.94
N ALA A 735 -28.20 -7.20 -11.12
CA ALA A 735 -28.64 -6.64 -12.40
C ALA A 735 -29.80 -7.41 -13.04
N ASP A 736 -30.09 -8.63 -12.59
CA ASP A 736 -31.08 -9.53 -13.18
C ASP A 736 -32.48 -8.89 -13.24
N GLU A 737 -32.94 -8.29 -12.14
CA GLU A 737 -34.29 -7.66 -12.08
C GLU A 737 -34.44 -6.56 -13.14
N ALA A 738 -33.40 -5.73 -13.32
CA ALA A 738 -33.42 -4.64 -14.28
C ALA A 738 -33.34 -5.19 -15.71
N ALA A 739 -32.50 -6.19 -15.95
CA ALA A 739 -32.35 -6.85 -17.25
C ALA A 739 -33.65 -7.54 -17.70
N LEU A 740 -34.27 -8.33 -16.81
CA LEU A 740 -35.58 -8.93 -17.03
C LEU A 740 -36.66 -7.88 -17.23
N GLY A 741 -36.58 -6.75 -16.54
CA GLY A 741 -37.47 -5.61 -16.76
C GLY A 741 -37.42 -5.06 -18.18
N ALA A 742 -36.23 -5.02 -18.79
CA ALA A 742 -36.07 -4.62 -20.18
C ALA A 742 -36.57 -5.71 -21.14
N ILE A 743 -36.23 -6.98 -20.90
CA ILE A 743 -36.68 -8.12 -21.73
C ILE A 743 -38.21 -8.24 -21.73
N ALA A 744 -38.85 -8.05 -20.58
CA ALA A 744 -40.30 -8.11 -20.43
C ALA A 744 -41.05 -7.14 -21.36
N THR A 745 -40.42 -6.02 -21.76
CA THR A 745 -41.03 -5.08 -22.71
C THR A 745 -41.22 -5.65 -24.11
N LEU A 746 -40.52 -6.74 -24.47
CA LEU A 746 -40.70 -7.48 -25.72
C LEU A 746 -41.88 -8.45 -25.65
N LEU A 747 -42.49 -8.63 -24.48
CA LEU A 747 -43.54 -9.59 -24.19
C LEU A 747 -44.88 -8.94 -23.84
N GLN A 748 -45.08 -7.69 -24.29
CA GLN A 748 -46.38 -7.01 -24.17
C GLN A 748 -47.47 -7.78 -24.94
N ASP A 749 -48.73 -7.63 -24.53
CA ASP A 749 -49.83 -8.50 -24.96
C ASP A 749 -50.09 -8.52 -26.48
N GLU A 750 -49.69 -7.48 -27.22
CA GLU A 750 -49.81 -7.42 -28.68
C GLU A 750 -48.68 -8.13 -29.43
N ILE A 751 -47.53 -8.36 -28.79
CA ILE A 751 -46.27 -8.76 -29.42
C ILE A 751 -45.59 -9.97 -28.76
N TRP A 752 -46.21 -10.56 -27.73
CA TRP A 752 -45.58 -11.59 -26.90
C TRP A 752 -45.10 -12.80 -27.70
N GLU A 753 -45.83 -13.25 -28.71
CA GLU A 753 -45.46 -14.42 -29.52
C GLU A 753 -44.17 -14.16 -30.31
N SER A 754 -44.12 -13.07 -31.08
CA SER A 754 -42.92 -12.64 -31.80
C SER A 754 -41.76 -12.34 -30.86
N GLY A 755 -42.04 -11.81 -29.67
CA GLY A 755 -41.06 -11.60 -28.60
C GLY A 755 -40.44 -12.91 -28.12
N CYS A 756 -41.25 -13.92 -27.81
CA CYS A 756 -40.77 -15.25 -27.40
C CYS A 756 -39.89 -15.89 -28.47
N VAL A 757 -40.30 -15.84 -29.75
CA VAL A 757 -39.52 -16.34 -30.89
C VAL A 757 -38.16 -15.64 -30.97
N PHE A 758 -38.13 -14.32 -30.80
CA PHE A 758 -36.88 -13.57 -30.82
C PHE A 758 -35.97 -13.93 -29.65
N ILE A 759 -36.51 -14.00 -28.42
CA ILE A 759 -35.75 -14.35 -27.21
C ILE A 759 -35.13 -15.75 -27.35
N GLU A 760 -35.88 -16.73 -27.86
CA GLU A 760 -35.35 -18.07 -28.14
C GLU A 760 -34.24 -18.04 -29.19
N LYS A 761 -34.43 -17.29 -30.29
CA LYS A 761 -33.45 -17.17 -31.37
C LYS A 761 -32.09 -16.63 -30.88
N VAL A 762 -32.08 -15.83 -29.82
CA VAL A 762 -30.86 -15.33 -29.18
C VAL A 762 -30.42 -16.14 -27.95
N GLY A 763 -31.04 -17.31 -27.70
CA GLY A 763 -30.69 -18.22 -26.61
C GLY A 763 -31.15 -17.74 -25.22
N GLY A 764 -32.07 -16.78 -25.13
CA GLY A 764 -32.39 -16.11 -23.88
C GLY A 764 -33.27 -16.90 -22.91
N ILE A 765 -34.02 -17.91 -23.37
CA ILE A 765 -34.98 -18.63 -22.52
C ILE A 765 -34.26 -19.42 -21.42
N GLU A 766 -33.16 -20.09 -21.74
CA GLU A 766 -32.34 -20.84 -20.78
C GLU A 766 -31.76 -19.92 -19.70
N ALA A 767 -31.23 -18.76 -20.09
CA ALA A 767 -30.72 -17.76 -19.15
C ALA A 767 -31.82 -17.23 -18.21
N ILE A 768 -33.05 -17.08 -18.71
CA ILE A 768 -34.21 -16.66 -17.90
C ILE A 768 -34.60 -17.75 -16.89
N VAL A 769 -34.58 -19.03 -17.28
CA VAL A 769 -34.82 -20.16 -16.37
C VAL A 769 -33.77 -20.20 -15.26
N LYS A 770 -32.48 -20.05 -15.60
CA LYS A 770 -31.37 -19.99 -14.63
C LYS A 770 -31.57 -18.85 -13.62
N ALA A 771 -32.02 -17.67 -14.07
CA ALA A 771 -32.28 -16.54 -13.17
C ALA A 771 -33.40 -16.80 -12.15
N MET A 772 -34.29 -17.77 -12.40
CA MET A 772 -35.33 -18.18 -11.45
C MET A 772 -34.76 -18.88 -10.21
N GLU A 773 -33.76 -19.74 -10.40
CA GLU A 773 -33.15 -20.55 -9.36
C GLU A 773 -32.44 -19.67 -8.33
N THR A 774 -31.60 -18.74 -8.83
CA THR A 774 -30.66 -17.98 -8.01
C THR A 774 -31.07 -16.52 -7.77
N GLY A 775 -32.19 -16.08 -8.34
CA GLY A 775 -32.64 -14.68 -8.29
C GLY A 775 -33.34 -14.26 -6.99
N SER A 776 -33.40 -12.95 -6.75
CA SER A 776 -34.21 -12.34 -5.68
C SER A 776 -35.72 -12.58 -5.89
N VAL A 777 -36.54 -12.32 -4.86
CA VAL A 777 -38.02 -12.47 -4.98
C VAL A 777 -38.57 -11.65 -6.16
N LYS A 778 -38.15 -10.40 -6.32
CA LYS A 778 -38.55 -9.53 -7.45
C LYS A 778 -38.05 -10.04 -8.80
N CYS A 779 -36.86 -10.64 -8.83
CA CYS A 779 -36.34 -11.30 -10.02
C CYS A 779 -37.25 -12.48 -10.40
N ARG A 780 -37.57 -13.36 -9.44
CA ARG A 780 -38.45 -14.52 -9.62
C ARG A 780 -39.85 -14.12 -10.08
N GLU A 781 -40.42 -13.04 -9.56
CA GLU A 781 -41.69 -12.47 -10.05
C GLU A 781 -41.65 -12.16 -11.55
N LYS A 782 -40.59 -11.49 -12.01
CA LYS A 782 -40.42 -11.18 -13.43
C LYS A 782 -40.19 -12.42 -14.27
N VAL A 783 -39.38 -13.36 -13.79
CA VAL A 783 -39.12 -14.61 -14.50
C VAL A 783 -40.42 -15.41 -14.68
N VAL A 784 -41.18 -15.60 -13.60
CA VAL A 784 -42.47 -16.30 -13.63
C VAL A 784 -43.45 -15.63 -14.61
N TRP A 785 -43.52 -14.29 -14.60
CA TRP A 785 -44.33 -13.54 -15.56
C TRP A 785 -43.90 -13.73 -17.02
N ILE A 786 -42.59 -13.80 -17.28
CA ILE A 786 -42.03 -14.06 -18.61
C ILE A 786 -42.32 -15.50 -19.05
N LEU A 787 -42.04 -16.48 -18.19
CA LEU A 787 -42.24 -17.90 -18.48
C LEU A 787 -43.71 -18.23 -18.75
N GLU A 788 -44.65 -17.53 -18.10
CA GLU A 788 -46.09 -17.73 -18.32
C GLU A 788 -46.50 -17.43 -19.77
N ARG A 789 -45.77 -16.52 -20.45
CA ARG A 789 -45.97 -16.22 -21.87
C ARG A 789 -45.18 -17.16 -22.76
N VAL A 790 -43.95 -17.49 -22.38
CA VAL A 790 -43.11 -18.44 -23.11
C VAL A 790 -43.80 -19.80 -23.23
N PHE A 791 -44.37 -20.31 -22.14
CA PHE A 791 -45.08 -21.60 -22.09
C PHE A 791 -46.48 -21.57 -22.70
N ARG A 792 -46.95 -20.45 -23.26
CA ARG A 792 -48.10 -20.50 -24.19
C ARG A 792 -47.72 -21.15 -25.52
N VAL A 793 -46.43 -21.07 -25.90
CA VAL A 793 -45.89 -21.72 -27.10
C VAL A 793 -45.55 -23.17 -26.79
N GLU A 794 -46.21 -24.10 -27.48
CA GLU A 794 -46.08 -25.54 -27.23
C GLU A 794 -44.64 -26.06 -27.39
N ALA A 795 -43.93 -25.61 -28.43
CA ALA A 795 -42.54 -26.02 -28.67
C ALA A 795 -41.61 -25.68 -27.49
N TYR A 796 -41.84 -24.56 -26.81
CA TYR A 796 -41.01 -24.12 -25.68
C TYR A 796 -41.41 -24.83 -24.38
N ARG A 797 -42.69 -25.20 -24.22
CA ARG A 797 -43.11 -26.09 -23.12
C ARG A 797 -42.37 -27.41 -23.16
N VAL A 798 -42.33 -28.05 -24.34
CA VAL A 798 -41.65 -29.34 -24.51
C VAL A 798 -40.15 -29.21 -24.26
N LYS A 799 -39.53 -28.14 -24.76
CA LYS A 799 -38.08 -27.95 -24.67
C LYS A 799 -37.57 -27.60 -23.26
N TYR A 800 -38.30 -26.77 -22.52
CA TYR A 800 -37.81 -26.20 -21.25
C TYR A 800 -38.64 -26.60 -20.01
N GLY A 801 -39.80 -27.24 -20.20
CA GLY A 801 -40.74 -27.57 -19.14
C GLY A 801 -40.12 -28.43 -18.03
N GLU A 802 -39.40 -29.49 -18.40
CA GLU A 802 -38.75 -30.40 -17.45
C GLU A 802 -37.72 -29.68 -16.57
N SER A 803 -36.83 -28.88 -17.19
CA SER A 803 -35.82 -28.09 -16.47
C SER A 803 -36.42 -27.04 -15.52
N THR A 804 -37.63 -26.57 -15.82
CA THR A 804 -38.31 -25.52 -15.05
C THR A 804 -39.17 -26.11 -13.92
N GLN A 805 -39.62 -27.36 -14.07
CA GLN A 805 -40.56 -28.04 -13.18
C GLN A 805 -40.08 -28.10 -11.73
N VAL A 806 -38.83 -28.52 -11.50
CA VAL A 806 -38.28 -28.69 -10.15
C VAL A 806 -38.32 -27.38 -9.37
N VAL A 807 -37.91 -26.29 -10.02
CA VAL A 807 -37.85 -24.95 -9.43
C VAL A 807 -39.25 -24.39 -9.18
N LEU A 808 -40.21 -24.62 -10.08
CA LEU A 808 -41.59 -24.18 -9.90
C LEU A 808 -42.30 -24.93 -8.76
N ILE A 809 -42.03 -26.23 -8.58
CA ILE A 809 -42.58 -27.00 -7.45
C ILE A 809 -42.03 -26.45 -6.13
N ASP A 810 -40.73 -26.18 -6.05
CA ASP A 810 -40.13 -25.58 -4.86
C ASP A 810 -40.73 -24.19 -4.57
N LEU A 811 -40.90 -23.33 -5.59
CA LEU A 811 -41.55 -22.03 -5.42
C LEU A 811 -43.04 -22.15 -5.01
N ALA A 812 -43.76 -23.17 -5.46
CA ALA A 812 -45.15 -23.38 -5.04
C ALA A 812 -45.25 -23.80 -3.57
N GLN A 813 -44.33 -24.65 -3.10
CA GLN A 813 -44.31 -25.18 -1.74
C GLN A 813 -43.72 -24.18 -0.75
N ASN A 814 -42.53 -23.67 -1.04
CA ASN A 814 -41.66 -22.91 -0.14
C ASN A 814 -41.52 -21.43 -0.52
N GLY A 815 -42.01 -21.03 -1.69
CA GLY A 815 -41.88 -19.66 -2.20
C GLY A 815 -42.87 -18.65 -1.60
N ASP A 816 -42.68 -17.38 -1.98
CA ASP A 816 -43.50 -16.25 -1.55
C ASP A 816 -44.98 -16.48 -1.89
N ALA A 817 -45.88 -16.18 -0.95
CA ALA A 817 -47.32 -16.30 -1.14
C ALA A 817 -47.83 -15.52 -2.36
N GLN A 818 -47.20 -14.39 -2.72
CA GLN A 818 -47.58 -13.59 -3.88
C GLN A 818 -47.31 -14.28 -5.22
N LEU A 819 -46.34 -15.21 -5.27
CA LEU A 819 -45.95 -15.93 -6.47
C LEU A 819 -46.82 -17.15 -6.75
N LYS A 820 -47.41 -17.74 -5.70
CA LYS A 820 -48.13 -19.03 -5.77
C LYS A 820 -49.21 -19.10 -6.84
N PRO A 821 -50.08 -18.09 -7.05
CA PRO A 821 -51.12 -18.16 -8.08
C PRO A 821 -50.54 -18.26 -9.51
N THR A 822 -49.48 -17.51 -9.79
CA THR A 822 -48.85 -17.50 -11.12
C THR A 822 -48.02 -18.76 -11.34
N VAL A 823 -47.36 -19.26 -10.29
CA VAL A 823 -46.64 -20.55 -10.31
C VAL A 823 -47.61 -21.71 -10.52
N ALA A 824 -48.77 -21.73 -9.85
CA ALA A 824 -49.79 -22.74 -10.06
C ALA A 824 -50.34 -22.72 -11.51
N LYS A 825 -50.52 -21.52 -12.08
CA LYS A 825 -50.89 -21.36 -13.49
C LYS A 825 -49.83 -21.94 -14.43
N LEU A 826 -48.55 -21.71 -14.16
CA LEU A 826 -47.42 -22.29 -14.91
C LEU A 826 -47.38 -23.82 -14.82
N LEU A 827 -47.52 -24.36 -13.62
CA LEU A 827 -47.56 -25.81 -13.39
C LEU A 827 -48.77 -26.47 -14.10
N ALA A 828 -49.91 -25.79 -14.15
CA ALA A 828 -51.06 -26.24 -14.94
C ALA A 828 -50.79 -26.18 -16.46
N GLN A 829 -50.08 -25.15 -16.95
CA GLN A 829 -49.66 -25.06 -18.36
C GLN A 829 -48.65 -26.15 -18.75
N LEU A 830 -47.87 -26.66 -17.79
CA LEU A 830 -46.97 -27.80 -17.96
C LEU A 830 -47.69 -29.16 -17.79
N GLU A 831 -49.02 -29.17 -17.63
CA GLU A 831 -49.84 -30.37 -17.42
C GLU A 831 -49.50 -31.15 -16.13
N LEU A 832 -48.83 -30.50 -15.18
CA LEU A 832 -48.41 -31.09 -13.89
C LEU A 832 -49.44 -30.91 -12.78
N LEU A 833 -50.44 -30.05 -12.98
CA LEU A 833 -51.61 -29.87 -12.13
C LEU A 833 -52.88 -30.00 -12.98
N GLN A 834 -53.87 -30.74 -12.49
CA GLN A 834 -55.20 -30.72 -13.10
C GLN A 834 -55.76 -29.29 -13.03
N VAL A 835 -56.38 -28.83 -14.13
CA VAL A 835 -56.92 -27.46 -14.33
C VAL A 835 -57.94 -27.03 -13.24
N GLN A 836 -58.34 -27.95 -12.35
CA GLN A 836 -59.27 -27.74 -11.24
C GLN A 836 -58.72 -28.15 -9.86
N SER A 837 -57.42 -27.98 -9.57
CA SER A 837 -56.91 -28.23 -8.20
C SER A 837 -57.23 -27.04 -7.29
N SER A 838 -58.22 -27.20 -6.39
CA SER A 838 -58.64 -26.23 -5.37
C SER A 838 -57.69 -26.15 -4.16
N TYR A 839 -56.43 -26.58 -4.30
CA TYR A 839 -55.46 -26.70 -3.20
C TYR A 839 -54.48 -25.53 -3.08
N PHE A 840 -54.62 -24.49 -3.92
CA PHE A 840 -53.82 -23.27 -3.90
C PHE A 840 -54.67 -22.01 -3.79
#